data_AF-A0A151Z4D9-F1
#
_entry.id   AF-A0A151Z4D9-F1
#
_cell.length_a   1.000
_cell.length_b   1.000
_cell.length_c   1.000
_cell.angle_alpha   90.00
_cell.angle_beta   90.00
_cell.angle_gamma   90.00
#
_symmetry.space_group_name_H-M   'P 1'
#
loop_
_entity.id
_entity.type
_entity.pdbx_description
1 polymer ?
#
loop_
_entity_poly.entity_id
_entity_poly.type
_entity_poly.pdbx_seq_one_letter_code
_entity_poly.pdbx_strand_id
1 'polypeptide(L)'
;MDNSKLLIAGISACVGAAIGSYIASSKKENTTTSNKTNTTITNTNTFKQENSDIDSMLKDEIFLEQMNRTILYYGEEGFKTIRDAFIIVVGLGGVGGAAAHALLRSGVKKLRLIDPDLVTLSSLNRNVLAERKDVGRSKVETMKTYFESICPEVEIEAIQTFFNGDLAEKLLSGSPTYVVDCIDNTETKVALLTYCHRNNIPVISSMGAGSSSDPTKINISDISFTFGCRFGREIRRLLKVNGITQGILCVYSTEAHRKKLIPLTDEEKKLLDQQAVKPTLRVRTLGVSMPIPSIFGLTMSCAVLNALAGLPTVTEEEKRAPPPMIEYSRLLKLLIKKEQTVYRTPPSVLKKLFTMVDIRYLADEVYNSQSGISNAHSTQSSMIVLRWRPELPISLNNLVYLSQKEGEIHETVKNVDQHYPAEIVKKIDQILSTVIIGNRNNGVRLNNFFIVNEISKYLYSNIEILNFIRTCKYSYKFRNQLKYFDFPSSHCYNAHDIQKFNLPLNFHSISLNVHQYKLLIDCGLITQLSTPIVYLDYDIKVLRKQLPKSIQFLEMEGVEGTIGKGVLKEGLKSLYLASNFKTNLGNPGIFPSSLTSISLGYCYNKPIPNGLLPPFLKTLYLGPQYNYPLPTDLPKTLEILEIGKYPLKPGDIPPSIKHLIIGGRLSVINPGDLPSTLKRLDIYTGRCNVQLKVGSIPNSVERIDFISYSNYSEYSQVIKVGIIPDSVKQMHLHLGSNHIIEPNALPNSIHTVILNLLPNSNIPKLPNSIKNLTVHCELFRTDFVPDSLKNLTVYYERDIRQNGELPDSIENLIIETDTEFMAILTPNLFPKQLKSLTIQGGEIQMFISPKILPDSLQSLSLTNLNGNLNQLKNLPKQLESLILTNQKIELPPTFFNFLPSSIKYLKINNVRVQSIKHSTYLKFISDKFNNISLMYYLFLVIYTISIILISRLIKIKLDNV
;
A
#
# COMPACT_ATOMS: atom_id res chain seq x y z
N MET A 1 63.52 39.87 -10.02
CA MET A 1 62.73 40.26 -8.84
C MET A 1 61.28 40.32 -9.23
N ASP A 2 60.37 39.50 -8.76
CA ASP A 2 60.34 38.13 -8.23
C ASP A 2 58.87 37.89 -7.87
N ASN A 3 58.39 36.64 -8.00
CA ASN A 3 57.21 36.04 -7.33
C ASN A 3 56.27 35.17 -8.19
N SER A 4 56.57 34.89 -9.46
CA SER A 4 55.74 33.96 -10.26
C SER A 4 56.33 32.55 -10.45
N LYS A 5 57.51 32.24 -9.89
CA LYS A 5 58.15 30.92 -9.99
C LYS A 5 58.14 30.05 -8.72
N LEU A 6 57.59 30.52 -7.59
CA LEU A 6 57.60 29.74 -6.34
C LEU A 6 56.35 28.89 -6.07
N LEU A 7 55.22 29.09 -6.78
CA LEU A 7 53.99 28.36 -6.48
C LEU A 7 53.84 27.03 -7.25
N ILE A 8 54.58 26.83 -8.35
CA ILE A 8 54.51 25.61 -9.19
C ILE A 8 55.51 24.53 -8.72
N ALA A 9 56.47 24.87 -7.85
CA ALA A 9 57.40 23.89 -7.27
C ALA A 9 56.87 23.19 -6.00
N GLY A 10 55.85 23.75 -5.34
CA GLY A 10 55.35 23.25 -4.05
C GLY A 10 54.37 22.08 -4.12
N ILE A 11 53.64 21.91 -5.22
CA ILE A 11 52.62 20.84 -5.35
C ILE A 11 53.20 19.58 -5.98
N SER A 12 54.23 19.73 -6.83
CA SER A 12 54.94 18.61 -7.49
C SER A 12 55.83 17.81 -6.52
N ALA A 13 56.26 18.40 -5.40
CA ALA A 13 57.14 17.74 -4.43
C ALA A 13 56.40 16.83 -3.44
N CYS A 14 55.12 17.07 -3.16
CA CYS A 14 54.36 16.28 -2.19
C CYS A 14 53.81 14.97 -2.78
N VAL A 15 53.55 14.91 -4.10
CA VAL A 15 53.08 13.67 -4.76
C VAL A 15 54.24 12.73 -5.08
N GLY A 16 55.43 13.27 -5.41
CA GLY A 16 56.64 12.46 -5.65
C GLY A 16 57.20 11.76 -4.40
N ALA A 17 57.04 12.37 -3.22
CA ALA A 17 57.53 11.78 -1.96
C ALA A 17 56.69 10.58 -1.50
N ALA A 18 55.37 10.59 -1.74
CA ALA A 18 54.48 9.50 -1.33
C ALA A 18 54.69 8.22 -2.17
N ILE A 19 54.96 8.36 -3.48
CA ILE A 19 55.23 7.24 -4.39
C ILE A 19 56.64 6.66 -4.14
N GLY A 20 57.63 7.51 -3.84
CA GLY A 20 58.99 7.08 -3.48
C GLY A 20 59.04 6.24 -2.19
N SER A 21 58.25 6.57 -1.18
CA SER A 21 58.17 5.82 0.08
C SER A 21 57.47 4.46 -0.06
N TYR A 22 56.48 4.34 -0.94
CA TYR A 22 55.78 3.07 -1.19
C TYR A 22 56.65 2.06 -1.98
N ILE A 23 57.46 2.55 -2.93
CA ILE A 23 58.40 1.71 -3.70
C ILE A 23 59.64 1.30 -2.89
N ALA A 24 60.07 2.12 -1.92
CA ALA A 24 61.15 1.75 -0.99
C ALA A 24 60.71 0.74 0.09
N SER A 25 59.41 0.73 0.45
CA SER A 25 58.83 -0.17 1.45
C SER A 25 58.60 -1.59 0.92
N SER A 26 58.38 -1.78 -0.39
CA SER A 26 58.12 -3.10 -1.00
C SER A 26 59.37 -3.85 -1.45
N LYS A 27 60.56 -3.28 -1.26
CA LYS A 27 61.86 -3.90 -1.63
C LYS A 27 62.64 -4.52 -0.46
N LYS A 28 62.05 -4.66 0.73
CA LYS A 28 62.77 -5.17 1.92
C LYS A 28 62.31 -6.52 2.48
N GLU A 29 61.42 -7.23 1.80
CA GLU A 29 61.08 -8.61 2.14
C GLU A 29 61.08 -9.47 0.87
N ASN A 30 62.25 -10.01 0.55
CA ASN A 30 62.44 -11.36 -0.03
C ASN A 30 63.89 -11.53 -0.49
N THR A 31 64.75 -11.98 0.42
CA THR A 31 65.99 -12.66 0.05
C THR A 31 66.23 -13.83 1.00
N THR A 32 65.97 -15.04 0.53
CA THR A 32 66.83 -16.20 0.82
C THR A 32 66.71 -17.27 -0.27
N THR A 33 67.89 -17.71 -0.72
CA THR A 33 68.25 -18.98 -1.39
C THR A 33 67.90 -19.24 -2.87
N SER A 34 68.93 -19.00 -3.69
CA SER A 34 69.65 -20.00 -4.52
C SER A 34 69.30 -20.23 -6.01
N ASN A 35 70.39 -20.21 -6.79
CA ASN A 35 70.74 -20.95 -8.02
C ASN A 35 70.39 -20.41 -9.42
N LYS A 36 71.48 -19.94 -10.07
CA LYS A 36 71.94 -20.14 -11.47
C LYS A 36 70.90 -20.56 -12.53
N THR A 37 70.84 -19.81 -13.63
CA THR A 37 71.42 -20.20 -14.94
C THR A 37 71.20 -19.12 -16.02
N ASN A 38 72.17 -19.03 -16.93
CA ASN A 38 72.20 -18.19 -18.13
C ASN A 38 71.09 -18.56 -19.13
N THR A 39 70.50 -17.57 -19.81
CA THR A 39 70.45 -17.53 -21.29
C THR A 39 69.97 -16.18 -21.83
N THR A 40 70.77 -15.62 -22.71
CA THR A 40 70.44 -14.59 -23.70
C THR A 40 69.31 -15.08 -24.62
N ILE A 41 68.34 -14.24 -24.97
CA ILE A 41 67.73 -14.16 -26.32
C ILE A 41 66.98 -12.83 -26.46
N THR A 42 67.30 -12.17 -27.57
CA THR A 42 66.67 -11.03 -28.23
C THR A 42 65.16 -11.17 -28.43
N ASN A 43 64.39 -10.07 -28.30
CA ASN A 43 63.48 -9.63 -29.36
C ASN A 43 62.81 -8.29 -29.02
N THR A 44 63.11 -7.29 -29.84
CA THR A 44 62.34 -6.07 -30.07
C THR A 44 60.92 -6.44 -30.52
N ASN A 45 59.90 -6.27 -29.66
CA ASN A 45 58.49 -6.05 -30.05
C ASN A 45 57.49 -5.80 -28.88
N THR A 46 57.90 -5.18 -27.76
CA THR A 46 57.02 -4.97 -26.59
C THR A 46 56.63 -3.51 -26.32
N PHE A 47 57.29 -2.52 -26.94
CA PHE A 47 57.04 -1.10 -26.62
C PHE A 47 55.71 -0.51 -27.10
N LYS A 48 54.90 -1.22 -27.91
CA LYS A 48 53.56 -0.74 -28.31
C LYS A 48 52.44 -1.23 -27.39
N GLN A 49 52.66 -2.28 -26.61
CA GLN A 49 51.61 -2.90 -25.78
C GLN A 49 51.63 -2.37 -24.34
N GLU A 50 52.80 -2.03 -23.80
CA GLU A 50 52.92 -1.41 -22.48
C GLU A 50 52.34 0.02 -22.44
N ASN A 51 52.46 0.79 -23.53
CA ASN A 51 51.89 2.15 -23.59
C ASN A 51 50.35 2.15 -23.59
N SER A 52 49.69 1.13 -24.18
CA SER A 52 48.21 1.07 -24.15
C SER A 52 47.66 0.71 -22.79
N ASP A 53 48.37 -0.14 -22.03
CA ASP A 53 47.96 -0.53 -20.67
C ASP A 53 48.18 0.62 -19.68
N ILE A 54 49.30 1.35 -19.80
CA ILE A 54 49.56 2.56 -19.00
C ILE A 54 48.55 3.66 -19.31
N ASP A 55 48.25 3.91 -20.59
CA ASP A 55 47.24 4.89 -20.99
C ASP A 55 45.83 4.50 -20.51
N SER A 56 45.50 3.20 -20.47
CA SER A 56 44.23 2.72 -19.92
C SER A 56 44.17 2.89 -18.40
N MET A 57 45.23 2.52 -17.69
CA MET A 57 45.31 2.68 -16.23
C MET A 57 45.27 4.15 -15.81
N LEU A 58 45.96 5.04 -16.52
CA LEU A 58 45.92 6.48 -16.28
C LEU A 58 44.54 7.07 -16.56
N LYS A 59 43.83 6.60 -17.60
CA LYS A 59 42.43 7.00 -17.85
C LYS A 59 41.50 6.56 -16.72
N ASP A 60 41.66 5.33 -16.22
CA ASP A 60 40.87 4.84 -15.09
C ASP A 60 41.16 5.63 -13.80
N GLU A 61 42.42 5.96 -13.51
CA GLU A 61 42.77 6.80 -12.35
C GLU A 61 42.23 8.22 -12.46
N ILE A 62 42.36 8.87 -13.63
CA ILE A 62 41.83 10.22 -13.86
C ILE A 62 40.31 10.24 -13.71
N PHE A 63 39.61 9.26 -14.31
CA PHE A 63 38.16 9.15 -14.22
C PHE A 63 37.71 8.92 -12.77
N LEU A 64 38.37 8.01 -12.04
CA LEU A 64 38.05 7.74 -10.63
C LEU A 64 38.27 8.98 -9.76
N GLU A 65 39.35 9.74 -9.96
CA GLU A 65 39.57 10.98 -9.23
C GLU A 65 38.52 12.05 -9.60
N GLN A 66 38.16 12.16 -10.88
CA GLN A 66 37.07 13.04 -11.33
C GLN A 66 35.73 12.70 -10.64
N MET A 67 35.47 11.41 -10.41
CA MET A 67 34.22 10.89 -9.83
C MET A 67 34.25 10.74 -8.30
N ASN A 68 35.39 11.01 -7.65
CA ASN A 68 35.63 10.77 -6.23
C ASN A 68 34.51 11.34 -5.33
N ARG A 69 34.05 12.57 -5.59
CA ARG A 69 32.96 13.18 -4.80
C ARG A 69 31.62 12.45 -4.93
N THR A 70 31.32 11.93 -6.10
CA THR A 70 30.11 11.13 -6.33
C THR A 70 30.22 9.78 -5.64
N ILE A 71 31.40 9.13 -5.72
CA ILE A 71 31.69 7.86 -5.04
C ILE A 71 31.59 8.01 -3.52
N LEU A 72 32.16 9.07 -2.94
CA LEU A 72 32.07 9.35 -1.51
C LEU A 72 30.63 9.55 -1.03
N TYR A 73 29.76 10.13 -1.86
CA TYR A 73 28.37 10.39 -1.49
C TYR A 73 27.48 9.15 -1.61
N TYR A 74 27.54 8.44 -2.74
CA TYR A 74 26.67 7.29 -3.02
C TYR A 74 27.28 5.93 -2.58
N GLY A 75 28.54 5.90 -2.18
CA GLY A 75 29.31 4.67 -1.98
C GLY A 75 29.69 3.99 -3.30
N GLU A 76 30.58 3.01 -3.24
CA GLU A 76 31.06 2.29 -4.44
C GLU A 76 29.94 1.54 -5.18
N GLU A 77 29.08 0.84 -4.44
CA GLU A 77 27.94 0.11 -5.02
C GLU A 77 26.94 1.08 -5.68
N GLY A 78 26.59 2.18 -5.00
CA GLY A 78 25.71 3.20 -5.55
C GLY A 78 26.31 3.85 -6.81
N PHE A 79 27.59 4.20 -6.78
CA PHE A 79 28.28 4.72 -7.96
C PHE A 79 28.32 3.71 -9.11
N LYS A 80 28.55 2.42 -8.84
CA LYS A 80 28.53 1.37 -9.85
C LYS A 80 27.18 1.29 -10.57
N THR A 81 26.07 1.36 -9.83
CA THR A 81 24.73 1.39 -10.46
C THR A 81 24.50 2.64 -11.30
N ILE A 82 24.98 3.80 -10.86
CA ILE A 82 24.94 5.05 -11.63
C ILE A 82 25.77 4.92 -12.90
N ARG A 83 26.96 4.33 -12.80
CA ARG A 83 27.88 4.12 -13.91
C ARG A 83 27.27 3.19 -14.96
N ASP A 84 26.64 2.09 -14.55
CA ASP A 84 26.03 1.10 -15.46
C ASP A 84 24.69 1.57 -16.06
N ALA A 85 24.13 2.69 -15.60
CA ALA A 85 22.84 3.17 -16.05
C ALA A 85 22.85 3.65 -17.51
N PHE A 86 21.77 3.30 -18.23
CA PHE A 86 21.44 3.87 -19.53
C PHE A 86 20.26 4.82 -19.40
N ILE A 87 20.49 6.11 -19.63
CA ILE A 87 19.47 7.16 -19.47
C ILE A 87 19.14 7.80 -20.81
N ILE A 88 17.85 7.99 -21.10
CA ILE A 88 17.38 8.71 -22.28
C ILE A 88 16.84 10.07 -21.85
N VAL A 89 17.36 11.15 -22.43
CA VAL A 89 16.88 12.52 -22.20
C VAL A 89 16.16 13.01 -23.44
N VAL A 90 14.87 13.35 -23.29
CA VAL A 90 14.02 13.80 -24.41
C VAL A 90 13.69 15.28 -24.23
N GLY A 91 14.16 16.11 -25.17
CA GLY A 91 14.13 17.57 -25.10
C GLY A 91 15.39 18.13 -24.43
N LEU A 92 16.13 18.97 -25.15
CA LEU A 92 17.42 19.55 -24.76
C LEU A 92 17.36 21.08 -24.71
N GLY A 93 16.24 21.59 -24.19
CA GLY A 93 16.09 22.99 -23.81
C GLY A 93 16.85 23.33 -22.53
N GLY A 94 16.42 24.38 -21.83
CA GLY A 94 17.08 24.79 -20.57
C GLY A 94 16.97 23.76 -19.43
N VAL A 95 15.91 22.96 -19.42
CA VAL A 95 15.75 21.86 -18.43
C VAL A 95 16.62 20.67 -18.82
N GLY A 96 16.39 20.10 -20.01
CA GLY A 96 17.03 18.85 -20.40
C GLY A 96 18.54 18.96 -20.62
N GLY A 97 19.02 20.11 -21.10
CA GLY A 97 20.47 20.37 -21.18
C GLY A 97 21.13 20.32 -19.80
N ALA A 98 20.54 20.99 -18.80
CA ALA A 98 21.05 20.95 -17.42
C ALA A 98 20.92 19.55 -16.81
N ALA A 99 19.83 18.84 -17.08
CA ALA A 99 19.62 17.48 -16.57
C ALA A 99 20.68 16.51 -17.12
N ALA A 100 20.87 16.48 -18.44
CA ALA A 100 21.85 15.63 -19.10
C ALA A 100 23.28 15.95 -18.64
N HIS A 101 23.60 17.23 -18.46
CA HIS A 101 24.90 17.67 -17.96
C HIS A 101 25.19 17.18 -16.53
N ALA A 102 24.21 17.28 -15.64
CA ALA A 102 24.36 16.80 -14.27
C ALA A 102 24.50 15.27 -14.22
N LEU A 103 23.72 14.53 -15.00
CA LEU A 103 23.83 13.07 -15.07
C LEU A 103 25.20 12.62 -15.57
N LEU A 104 25.71 13.25 -16.64
CA LEU A 104 27.06 13.04 -17.14
C LEU A 104 28.11 13.27 -16.04
N ARG A 105 28.05 14.42 -15.36
CA ARG A 105 29.02 14.81 -14.32
C ARG A 105 28.95 13.94 -13.07
N SER A 106 27.86 13.20 -12.90
CA SER A 106 27.71 12.21 -11.84
C SER A 106 28.13 10.79 -12.27
N GLY A 107 28.71 10.63 -13.47
CA GLY A 107 29.34 9.37 -13.88
C GLY A 107 28.47 8.41 -14.67
N VAL A 108 27.25 8.83 -15.08
CA VAL A 108 26.40 8.01 -15.96
C VAL A 108 27.14 7.71 -17.27
N LYS A 109 27.31 6.43 -17.58
CA LYS A 109 28.08 6.02 -18.76
C LYS A 109 27.38 6.25 -20.07
N LYS A 110 26.08 5.96 -20.13
CA LYS A 110 25.36 5.93 -21.41
C LYS A 110 24.18 6.89 -21.40
N LEU A 111 24.23 7.86 -22.30
CA LEU A 111 23.16 8.84 -22.50
C LEU A 111 22.68 8.81 -23.95
N ARG A 112 21.37 8.70 -24.15
CA ARG A 112 20.73 8.99 -25.43
C ARG A 112 20.02 10.32 -25.36
N LEU A 113 20.37 11.22 -26.28
CA LEU A 113 19.88 12.58 -26.34
C LEU A 113 18.95 12.74 -27.54
N ILE A 114 17.71 13.17 -27.30
CA ILE A 114 16.68 13.29 -28.35
C ILE A 114 16.12 14.71 -28.37
N ASP A 115 16.41 15.48 -29.41
CA ASP A 115 15.82 16.81 -29.64
C ASP A 115 15.85 17.13 -31.15
N PRO A 116 14.76 17.66 -31.74
CA PRO A 116 14.70 17.96 -33.17
C PRO A 116 15.39 19.28 -33.55
N ASP A 117 15.55 20.21 -32.60
CA ASP A 117 15.84 21.60 -32.90
C ASP A 117 17.33 21.88 -33.11
N LEU A 118 17.57 23.02 -33.74
CA LEU A 118 18.86 23.69 -33.79
C LEU A 118 19.01 24.67 -32.62
N VAL A 119 20.24 24.99 -32.25
CA VAL A 119 20.55 26.11 -31.35
C VAL A 119 20.17 27.41 -32.06
N THR A 120 19.37 28.25 -31.41
CA THR A 120 19.01 29.58 -31.91
C THR A 120 19.64 30.65 -31.01
N LEU A 121 19.76 31.90 -31.48
CA LEU A 121 20.18 33.02 -30.62
C LEU A 121 19.30 33.13 -29.37
N SER A 122 18.00 32.91 -29.54
CA SER A 122 17.06 32.92 -28.42
C SER A 122 17.30 31.78 -27.43
N SER A 123 17.92 30.66 -27.84
CA SER A 123 18.20 29.51 -26.97
C SER A 123 19.30 29.81 -25.95
N LEU A 124 20.23 30.72 -26.26
CA LEU A 124 21.43 31.00 -25.46
C LEU A 124 21.14 31.58 -24.08
N ASN A 125 19.96 32.18 -23.88
CA ASN A 125 19.60 32.74 -22.59
C ASN A 125 19.24 31.68 -21.53
N ARG A 126 18.91 30.45 -21.95
CA ARG A 126 18.38 29.40 -21.06
C ARG A 126 19.03 28.03 -21.25
N ASN A 127 19.69 27.78 -22.37
CA ASN A 127 20.44 26.55 -22.58
C ASN A 127 21.86 26.74 -22.04
N VAL A 128 22.15 26.13 -20.89
CA VAL A 128 23.43 26.29 -20.17
C VAL A 128 24.64 25.76 -20.96
N LEU A 129 24.42 24.95 -22.00
CA LEU A 129 25.49 24.27 -22.74
C LEU A 129 25.76 24.85 -24.14
N ALA A 130 24.97 25.83 -24.59
CA ALA A 130 25.07 26.35 -25.95
C ALA A 130 25.76 27.72 -25.98
N GLU A 131 26.71 27.91 -26.90
CA GLU A 131 27.41 29.18 -27.11
C GLU A 131 26.96 29.87 -28.41
N ARG A 132 27.39 31.13 -28.61
CA ARG A 132 27.11 31.87 -29.85
C ARG A 132 27.61 31.16 -31.11
N LYS A 133 28.74 30.44 -31.02
CA LYS A 133 29.31 29.65 -32.13
C LYS A 133 28.44 28.46 -32.54
N ASP A 134 27.52 28.03 -31.68
CA ASP A 134 26.68 26.86 -31.91
C ASP A 134 25.37 27.22 -32.61
N VAL A 135 25.05 28.50 -32.78
CA VAL A 135 23.83 28.96 -33.45
C VAL A 135 23.74 28.36 -34.86
N GLY A 136 22.60 27.71 -35.15
CA GLY A 136 22.35 26.99 -36.40
C GLY A 136 22.79 25.52 -36.38
N ARG A 137 23.51 25.05 -35.35
CA ARG A 137 23.91 23.64 -35.19
C ARG A 137 22.85 22.85 -34.43
N SER A 138 22.84 21.54 -34.63
CA SER A 138 21.94 20.62 -33.93
C SER A 138 22.21 20.62 -32.42
N LYS A 139 21.16 20.74 -31.60
CA LYS A 139 21.32 20.72 -30.13
C LYS A 139 21.94 19.42 -29.63
N VAL A 140 21.50 18.27 -30.17
CA VAL A 140 22.00 16.95 -29.76
C VAL A 140 23.49 16.80 -30.08
N GLU A 141 23.93 17.28 -31.25
CA GLU A 141 25.34 17.18 -31.66
C GLU A 141 26.23 18.16 -30.89
N THR A 142 25.77 19.40 -30.70
CA THR A 142 26.51 20.38 -29.88
C THR A 142 26.71 19.86 -28.46
N MET A 143 25.67 19.30 -27.84
CA MET A 143 25.79 18.73 -26.49
C MET A 143 26.66 17.48 -26.46
N LYS A 144 26.58 16.61 -27.48
CA LYS A 144 27.47 15.45 -27.61
C LYS A 144 28.94 15.88 -27.61
N THR A 145 29.32 16.81 -28.49
CA THR A 145 30.69 17.33 -28.57
C THR A 145 31.14 17.94 -27.23
N TYR A 146 30.24 18.67 -26.56
CA TYR A 146 30.54 19.26 -25.26
C TYR A 146 30.71 18.20 -24.16
N PHE A 147 29.87 17.16 -24.12
CA PHE A 147 29.94 16.09 -23.13
C PHE A 147 31.18 15.22 -23.29
N GLU A 148 31.56 14.89 -24.53
CA GLU A 148 32.80 14.17 -24.83
C GLU A 148 34.05 14.95 -24.38
N SER A 149 33.98 16.29 -24.32
CA SER A 149 35.06 17.13 -23.77
C SER A 149 35.12 17.14 -22.23
N ILE A 150 34.04 16.75 -21.55
CA ILE A 150 33.94 16.72 -20.08
C ILE A 150 34.31 15.35 -19.52
N CYS A 151 33.80 14.28 -20.15
CA CYS A 151 34.03 12.90 -19.75
C CYS A 151 34.15 12.07 -21.04
N PRO A 152 35.37 11.84 -21.55
CA PRO A 152 35.60 11.08 -22.77
C PRO A 152 35.10 9.62 -22.71
N GLU A 153 34.89 9.09 -21.50
CA GLU A 153 34.43 7.72 -21.22
C GLU A 153 32.89 7.56 -21.31
N VAL A 154 32.17 8.62 -21.69
CA VAL A 154 30.72 8.60 -21.89
C VAL A 154 30.36 8.09 -23.30
N GLU A 155 29.30 7.30 -23.38
CA GLU A 155 28.65 6.89 -24.61
C GLU A 155 27.44 7.79 -24.88
N ILE A 156 27.56 8.74 -25.82
CA ILE A 156 26.45 9.59 -26.25
C ILE A 156 25.84 9.12 -27.57
N GLU A 157 24.55 8.77 -27.52
CA GLU A 157 23.72 8.56 -28.70
C GLU A 157 22.91 9.83 -28.99
N ALA A 158 23.38 10.64 -29.94
CA ALA A 158 22.68 11.85 -30.40
C ALA A 158 21.65 11.49 -31.48
N ILE A 159 20.37 11.79 -31.24
CA ILE A 159 19.28 11.52 -32.19
C ILE A 159 18.51 12.81 -32.45
N GLN A 160 18.80 13.45 -33.57
CA GLN A 160 18.10 14.66 -33.98
C GLN A 160 16.75 14.32 -34.62
N THR A 161 15.72 14.14 -33.79
CA THR A 161 14.39 13.82 -34.29
C THR A 161 13.28 14.29 -33.36
N PHE A 162 12.07 14.41 -33.90
CA PHE A 162 10.88 14.73 -33.13
C PHE A 162 10.32 13.45 -32.52
N PHE A 163 10.10 13.44 -31.21
CA PHE A 163 9.45 12.31 -30.57
C PHE A 163 7.96 12.28 -30.94
N ASN A 164 7.44 11.13 -31.34
CA ASN A 164 6.02 10.89 -31.52
C ASN A 164 5.68 9.44 -31.11
N GLY A 165 4.39 9.13 -30.98
CA GLY A 165 3.95 7.81 -30.53
C GLY A 165 4.42 6.66 -31.42
N ASP A 166 4.49 6.87 -32.72
CA ASP A 166 4.87 5.84 -33.70
C ASP A 166 6.36 5.48 -33.61
N LEU A 167 7.20 6.44 -33.26
CA LEU A 167 8.64 6.25 -33.09
C LEU A 167 9.04 5.83 -31.68
N ALA A 168 8.11 5.80 -30.72
CA ALA A 168 8.42 5.58 -29.31
C ALA A 168 9.18 4.27 -29.06
N GLU A 169 8.75 3.17 -29.69
CA GLU A 169 9.41 1.86 -29.56
C GLU A 169 10.86 1.90 -30.05
N LYS A 170 11.10 2.54 -31.19
CA LYS A 170 12.46 2.69 -31.75
C LYS A 170 13.32 3.60 -30.87
N LEU A 171 12.80 4.77 -30.49
CA LEU A 171 13.54 5.81 -29.78
C LEU A 171 13.87 5.44 -28.33
N LEU A 172 13.02 4.63 -27.69
CA LEU A 172 13.19 4.17 -26.31
C LEU A 172 13.69 2.72 -26.21
N SER A 173 14.16 2.16 -27.33
CA SER A 173 14.74 0.81 -27.38
C SER A 173 16.05 0.70 -26.60
N GLY A 174 16.45 -0.53 -26.26
CA GLY A 174 17.72 -0.81 -25.57
C GLY A 174 17.60 -0.87 -24.04
N SER A 175 16.39 -1.05 -23.51
CA SER A 175 16.10 -1.22 -22.08
C SER A 175 16.70 -0.11 -21.20
N PRO A 176 16.30 1.17 -21.43
CA PRO A 176 16.80 2.27 -20.62
C PRO A 176 16.44 2.08 -19.16
N THR A 177 17.41 2.34 -18.28
CA THR A 177 17.22 2.34 -16.84
C THR A 177 16.28 3.46 -16.41
N TYR A 178 16.34 4.61 -17.10
CA TYR A 178 15.50 5.76 -16.82
C TYR A 178 15.26 6.62 -18.07
N VAL A 179 14.09 7.26 -18.13
CA VAL A 179 13.75 8.28 -19.12
C VAL A 179 13.51 9.63 -18.43
N VAL A 180 14.15 10.68 -18.94
CA VAL A 180 14.05 12.06 -18.46
C VAL A 180 13.30 12.88 -19.50
N ASP A 181 12.05 13.21 -19.20
CA ASP A 181 11.18 13.96 -20.10
C ASP A 181 11.26 15.47 -19.84
N CYS A 182 11.84 16.19 -20.78
CA CYS A 182 12.00 17.64 -20.79
C CYS A 182 11.31 18.29 -22.00
N ILE A 183 10.34 17.60 -22.60
CA ILE A 183 9.54 18.11 -23.72
C ILE A 183 8.65 19.27 -23.25
N ASP A 184 8.40 20.22 -24.12
CA ASP A 184 7.50 21.35 -23.89
C ASP A 184 6.18 21.25 -24.68
N ASN A 185 6.16 20.49 -25.77
CA ASN A 185 4.95 20.19 -26.52
C ASN A 185 4.05 19.20 -25.75
N THR A 186 2.79 19.60 -25.55
CA THR A 186 1.79 18.83 -24.80
C THR A 186 1.54 17.44 -25.38
N GLU A 187 1.30 17.33 -26.69
CA GLU A 187 0.92 16.07 -27.35
C GLU A 187 2.06 15.06 -27.31
N THR A 188 3.27 15.52 -27.67
CA THR A 188 4.49 14.71 -27.65
C THR A 188 4.83 14.23 -26.23
N LYS A 189 4.70 15.11 -25.23
CA LYS A 189 4.90 14.75 -23.83
C LYS A 189 3.93 13.65 -23.40
N VAL A 190 2.63 13.82 -23.68
CA VAL A 190 1.62 12.82 -23.31
C VAL A 190 1.88 11.49 -24.00
N ALA A 191 2.28 11.49 -25.27
CA ALA A 191 2.65 10.28 -26.00
C ALA A 191 3.85 9.55 -25.34
N LEU A 192 4.91 10.28 -25.00
CA LEU A 192 6.09 9.74 -24.30
C LEU A 192 5.70 9.11 -22.96
N LEU A 193 5.04 9.88 -22.11
CA LEU A 193 4.65 9.43 -20.76
C LEU A 193 3.69 8.24 -20.80
N THR A 194 2.76 8.23 -21.76
CA THR A 194 1.84 7.11 -21.97
C THR A 194 2.59 5.85 -22.37
N TYR A 195 3.55 5.96 -23.28
CA TYR A 195 4.37 4.84 -23.73
C TYR A 195 5.23 4.29 -22.59
N CYS A 196 5.93 5.15 -21.85
CA CYS A 196 6.76 4.73 -20.70
C CYS A 196 5.93 4.01 -19.64
N HIS A 197 4.78 4.58 -19.26
CA HIS A 197 3.90 3.99 -18.24
C HIS A 197 3.37 2.61 -18.67
N ARG A 198 2.90 2.46 -19.92
CA ARG A 198 2.35 1.19 -20.43
C ARG A 198 3.41 0.08 -20.55
N ASN A 199 4.67 0.45 -20.77
CA ASN A 199 5.79 -0.49 -20.90
C ASN A 199 6.62 -0.63 -19.62
N ASN A 200 6.17 -0.07 -18.49
CA ASN A 200 6.88 -0.07 -17.21
C ASN A 200 8.33 0.48 -17.31
N ILE A 201 8.54 1.50 -18.15
CA ILE A 201 9.83 2.19 -18.27
C ILE A 201 9.85 3.32 -17.23
N PRO A 202 10.81 3.34 -16.28
CA PRO A 202 10.92 4.40 -15.29
C PRO A 202 11.07 5.77 -15.96
N VAL A 203 10.24 6.74 -15.56
CA VAL A 203 10.22 8.08 -16.16
C VAL A 203 10.02 9.17 -15.12
N ILE A 204 10.75 10.26 -15.29
CA ILE A 204 10.57 11.52 -14.56
C ILE A 204 10.33 12.65 -15.56
N SER A 205 9.32 13.47 -15.30
CA SER A 205 8.85 14.49 -16.24
C SER A 205 8.94 15.90 -15.66
N SER A 206 9.46 16.81 -16.46
CA SER A 206 9.41 18.24 -16.18
C SER A 206 8.05 18.82 -16.56
N MET A 207 7.41 19.48 -15.60
CA MET A 207 6.22 20.29 -15.83
C MET A 207 6.62 21.73 -16.20
N GLY A 208 5.74 22.70 -15.97
CA GLY A 208 5.97 24.08 -16.43
C GLY A 208 6.98 24.81 -15.56
N ALA A 209 8.23 24.95 -16.04
CA ALA A 209 9.25 25.82 -15.43
C ALA A 209 9.10 27.31 -15.80
N GLY A 210 8.23 27.62 -16.78
CA GLY A 210 8.04 28.98 -17.29
C GLY A 210 7.25 29.88 -16.35
N SER A 211 7.62 31.17 -16.30
CA SER A 211 7.03 32.21 -15.44
C SER A 211 7.07 31.95 -13.93
N SER A 212 7.97 31.04 -13.53
CA SER A 212 8.44 30.88 -12.16
C SER A 212 9.78 31.60 -11.95
N SER A 213 10.06 31.95 -10.71
CA SER A 213 11.27 32.64 -10.25
C SER A 213 11.71 32.22 -8.84
N ASP A 214 10.85 31.54 -8.08
CA ASP A 214 11.12 31.10 -6.71
C ASP A 214 11.53 29.62 -6.69
N PRO A 215 12.82 29.31 -6.49
CA PRO A 215 13.31 27.93 -6.48
C PRO A 215 12.81 27.14 -5.26
N THR A 216 12.40 27.81 -4.16
CA THR A 216 11.90 27.14 -2.95
C THR A 216 10.52 26.51 -3.14
N LYS A 217 9.84 26.83 -4.24
CA LYS A 217 8.52 26.30 -4.61
C LYS A 217 8.58 25.14 -5.58
N ILE A 218 9.77 24.65 -5.91
CA ILE A 218 9.97 23.48 -6.76
C ILE A 218 9.74 22.23 -5.93
N ASN A 219 8.94 21.30 -6.45
CA ASN A 219 8.51 20.09 -5.77
C ASN A 219 8.68 18.88 -6.69
N ILE A 220 8.91 17.71 -6.09
CA ILE A 220 8.92 16.41 -6.76
C ILE A 220 7.76 15.59 -6.21
N SER A 221 6.83 15.18 -7.05
CA SER A 221 5.76 14.26 -6.64
C SER A 221 5.17 13.49 -7.81
N ASP A 222 4.39 12.45 -7.53
CA ASP A 222 3.60 11.78 -8.57
C ASP A 222 2.65 12.77 -9.26
N ILE A 223 2.39 12.55 -10.55
CA ILE A 223 1.49 13.38 -11.36
C ILE A 223 0.15 13.63 -10.66
N SER A 224 -0.39 12.63 -9.93
CA SER A 224 -1.65 12.73 -9.18
C SER A 224 -1.63 13.78 -8.06
N PHE A 225 -0.46 14.08 -7.48
CA PHE A 225 -0.29 15.04 -6.39
C PHE A 225 0.12 16.43 -6.86
N THR A 226 0.49 16.63 -8.13
CA THR A 226 0.91 17.95 -8.65
C THR A 226 -0.19 19.01 -8.55
N PHE A 227 0.09 20.19 -8.00
CA PHE A 227 -0.86 21.31 -7.89
C PHE A 227 -0.20 22.67 -8.19
N GLY A 228 -0.99 23.71 -8.43
CA GLY A 228 -0.47 25.06 -8.74
C GLY A 228 0.21 25.21 -10.12
N CYS A 229 0.52 24.11 -10.83
CA CYS A 229 1.15 24.14 -12.14
C CYS A 229 0.14 23.99 -13.29
N ARG A 230 -0.05 25.05 -14.10
CA ARG A 230 -0.99 25.03 -15.24
C ARG A 230 -0.64 23.98 -16.30
N PHE A 231 0.64 23.82 -16.60
CA PHE A 231 1.09 22.82 -17.58
C PHE A 231 0.91 21.41 -17.05
N GLY A 232 1.31 21.13 -15.81
CA GLY A 232 1.13 19.82 -15.19
C GLY A 232 -0.35 19.42 -15.06
N ARG A 233 -1.23 20.39 -14.87
CA ARG A 233 -2.68 20.17 -14.89
C ARG A 233 -3.19 19.68 -16.24
N GLU A 234 -2.77 20.32 -17.34
CA GLU A 234 -3.19 19.92 -18.69
C GLU A 234 -2.65 18.53 -19.04
N ILE A 235 -1.39 18.26 -18.70
CA ILE A 235 -0.76 16.94 -18.90
C ILE A 235 -1.50 15.86 -18.11
N ARG A 236 -1.82 16.11 -16.84
CA ARG A 236 -2.58 15.18 -16.00
C ARG A 236 -3.96 14.89 -16.58
N ARG A 237 -4.67 15.92 -17.08
CA ARG A 237 -5.98 15.76 -17.74
C ARG A 237 -5.87 14.83 -18.95
N LEU A 238 -4.88 15.03 -19.80
CA LEU A 238 -4.66 14.22 -21.02
C LEU A 238 -4.16 12.81 -20.71
N LEU A 239 -3.34 12.62 -19.67
CA LEU A 239 -2.95 11.29 -19.20
C LEU A 239 -4.15 10.52 -18.65
N LYS A 240 -5.08 11.20 -17.96
CA LYS A 240 -6.34 10.60 -17.50
C LYS A 240 -7.21 10.10 -18.65
N VAL A 241 -7.24 10.81 -19.80
CA VAL A 241 -7.89 10.31 -21.04
C VAL A 241 -7.28 8.97 -21.46
N ASN A 242 -5.97 8.82 -21.31
CA ASN A 242 -5.22 7.61 -21.67
C ASN A 242 -5.29 6.50 -20.61
N GLY A 243 -6.10 6.68 -19.56
CA GLY A 243 -6.27 5.71 -18.46
C GLY A 243 -5.19 5.79 -17.38
N ILE A 244 -4.35 6.83 -17.39
CA ILE A 244 -3.21 6.98 -16.48
C ILE A 244 -3.53 8.06 -15.45
N THR A 245 -3.65 7.65 -14.19
CA THR A 245 -4.00 8.57 -13.09
C THR A 245 -2.90 8.76 -12.06
N GLN A 246 -1.87 7.91 -12.08
CA GLN A 246 -0.74 7.89 -11.15
C GLN A 246 0.43 7.10 -11.75
N GLY A 247 1.57 7.07 -11.07
CA GLY A 247 2.76 6.30 -11.45
C GLY A 247 3.72 7.04 -12.38
N ILE A 248 3.70 8.38 -12.38
CA ILE A 248 4.63 9.21 -13.16
C ILE A 248 5.19 10.30 -12.25
N LEU A 249 6.49 10.23 -11.97
CA LEU A 249 7.17 11.21 -11.14
C LEU A 249 7.35 12.53 -11.90
N CYS A 250 7.04 13.66 -11.26
CA CYS A 250 7.01 14.97 -11.89
C CYS A 250 7.77 16.01 -11.06
N VAL A 251 8.52 16.88 -11.74
CA VAL A 251 9.08 18.11 -11.16
C VAL A 251 8.23 19.29 -11.59
N TYR A 252 7.72 20.06 -10.62
CA TYR A 252 6.81 21.18 -10.87
C TYR A 252 7.01 22.30 -9.85
N SER A 253 6.51 23.50 -10.16
CA SER A 253 6.48 24.62 -9.21
C SER A 253 5.06 24.89 -8.75
N THR A 254 4.90 25.18 -7.45
CA THR A 254 3.63 25.66 -6.86
C THR A 254 3.49 27.19 -6.93
N GLU A 255 4.46 27.88 -7.53
CA GLU A 255 4.43 29.33 -7.69
C GLU A 255 3.31 29.78 -8.65
N ALA A 256 2.53 30.76 -8.24
CA ALA A 256 1.56 31.40 -9.12
C ALA A 256 2.28 32.15 -10.25
N HIS A 257 1.84 31.92 -11.50
CA HIS A 257 2.43 32.56 -12.69
C HIS A 257 2.42 34.09 -12.56
N ARG A 258 3.60 34.71 -12.53
CA ARG A 258 3.75 36.18 -12.37
C ARG A 258 3.53 36.95 -13.67
N LYS A 259 3.60 36.30 -14.83
CA LYS A 259 3.56 36.93 -16.15
C LYS A 259 2.52 36.23 -17.04
N LYS A 260 1.81 37.03 -17.84
CA LYS A 260 0.90 36.55 -18.88
C LYS A 260 1.69 36.28 -20.17
N LEU A 261 1.13 35.46 -21.06
CA LEU A 261 1.63 35.30 -22.43
C LEU A 261 1.64 36.66 -23.13
N ILE A 262 2.73 36.96 -23.84
CA ILE A 262 2.82 38.16 -24.67
C ILE A 262 1.85 38.01 -25.86
N PRO A 263 0.99 39.01 -26.15
CA PRO A 263 0.11 38.98 -27.31
C PRO A 263 0.92 38.93 -28.61
N LEU A 264 0.40 38.24 -29.63
CA LEU A 264 0.98 38.27 -30.97
C LEU A 264 0.76 39.65 -31.59
N THR A 265 1.80 40.20 -32.19
CA THR A 265 1.70 41.32 -33.13
C THR A 265 0.90 40.92 -34.37
N ASP A 266 0.34 41.90 -35.09
CA ASP A 266 -0.46 41.60 -36.29
C ASP A 266 0.40 41.06 -37.44
N GLU A 267 1.71 41.36 -37.45
CA GLU A 267 2.68 40.74 -38.34
C GLU A 267 2.93 39.27 -37.98
N GLU A 268 3.11 38.93 -36.70
CA GLU A 268 3.25 37.54 -36.25
C GLU A 268 1.99 36.71 -36.50
N LYS A 269 0.79 37.31 -36.38
CA LYS A 269 -0.46 36.66 -36.78
C LYS A 269 -0.52 36.40 -38.28
N LYS A 270 -0.16 37.40 -39.11
CA LYS A 270 -0.07 37.22 -40.57
C LYS A 270 0.96 36.17 -40.95
N LEU A 271 2.12 36.14 -40.28
CA LEU A 271 3.12 35.09 -40.47
C LEU A 271 2.55 33.71 -40.10
N LEU A 272 1.78 33.60 -39.02
CA LEU A 272 1.08 32.36 -38.63
C LEU A 272 0.11 31.86 -39.70
N ASP A 273 -0.65 32.78 -40.30
CA ASP A 273 -1.68 32.49 -41.30
C ASP A 273 -1.08 32.22 -42.69
N GLN A 274 0.03 32.89 -43.03
CA GLN A 274 0.73 32.74 -44.31
C GLN A 274 1.72 31.58 -44.31
N GLN A 275 2.20 31.17 -43.14
CA GLN A 275 3.08 30.03 -42.98
C GLN A 275 2.29 28.79 -42.57
N ALA A 276 2.01 27.92 -43.54
CA ALA A 276 1.77 26.49 -43.30
C ALA A 276 3.04 25.77 -42.75
N VAL A 277 3.86 26.44 -41.92
CA VAL A 277 5.27 26.11 -41.71
C VAL A 277 5.47 25.50 -40.33
N LYS A 278 5.75 24.20 -40.39
CA LYS A 278 6.39 23.34 -39.38
C LYS A 278 5.75 23.34 -37.97
N PRO A 279 5.39 22.16 -37.44
CA PRO A 279 4.85 22.01 -36.07
C PRO A 279 5.81 22.47 -34.93
N THR A 280 6.99 23.00 -35.26
CA THR A 280 8.05 23.42 -34.32
C THR A 280 8.14 24.95 -34.12
N LEU A 281 7.41 25.79 -34.85
CA LEU A 281 7.51 27.25 -34.67
C LEU A 281 6.71 27.72 -33.44
N ARG A 282 7.41 28.11 -32.37
CA ARG A 282 6.81 28.74 -31.20
C ARG A 282 6.45 30.19 -31.48
N VAL A 283 5.17 30.51 -31.46
CA VAL A 283 4.70 31.88 -31.75
C VAL A 283 4.40 32.68 -30.49
N ARG A 284 4.23 32.03 -29.32
CA ARG A 284 4.05 32.73 -28.05
C ARG A 284 5.12 32.35 -27.03
N THR A 285 5.76 33.37 -26.45
CA THR A 285 6.85 33.20 -25.49
C THR A 285 6.39 33.61 -24.10
N LEU A 286 6.57 32.72 -23.11
CA LEU A 286 6.43 33.06 -21.69
C LEU A 286 7.76 33.60 -21.18
N GLY A 287 7.72 34.65 -20.36
CA GLY A 287 8.91 35.09 -19.62
C GLY A 287 9.35 34.00 -18.63
N VAL A 288 10.65 33.76 -18.55
CA VAL A 288 11.26 32.72 -17.69
C VAL A 288 12.40 33.34 -16.90
N SER A 289 12.45 33.10 -15.58
CA SER A 289 13.65 33.38 -14.80
C SER A 289 14.70 32.32 -15.14
N MET A 290 15.82 32.73 -15.73
CA MET A 290 16.78 31.81 -16.36
C MET A 290 17.34 30.70 -15.46
N PRO A 291 17.57 30.92 -14.14
CA PRO A 291 18.02 29.84 -13.27
C PRO A 291 16.99 28.70 -13.11
N ILE A 292 15.69 29.00 -13.23
CA ILE A 292 14.63 28.05 -12.88
C ILE A 292 14.60 26.81 -13.77
N PRO A 293 14.63 26.90 -15.13
CA PRO A 293 14.75 25.72 -15.98
C PRO A 293 15.95 24.84 -15.62
N SER A 294 17.11 25.44 -15.35
CA SER A 294 18.30 24.68 -14.96
C SER A 294 18.09 23.97 -13.61
N ILE A 295 17.51 24.66 -12.62
CA ILE A 295 17.20 24.06 -11.32
C ILE A 295 16.23 22.89 -11.49
N PHE A 296 15.20 23.00 -12.34
CA PHE A 296 14.32 21.85 -12.66
C PHE A 296 15.13 20.67 -13.20
N GLY A 297 16.06 20.92 -14.12
CA GLY A 297 16.93 19.88 -14.68
C GLY A 297 17.81 19.22 -13.60
N LEU A 298 18.45 20.03 -12.74
CA LEU A 298 19.28 19.54 -11.63
C LEU A 298 18.45 18.74 -10.62
N THR A 299 17.24 19.19 -10.29
CA THR A 299 16.29 18.48 -9.43
C THR A 299 15.91 17.12 -10.02
N MET A 300 15.64 17.06 -11.33
CA MET A 300 15.36 15.79 -12.01
C MET A 300 16.55 14.84 -11.94
N SER A 301 17.76 15.32 -12.23
CA SER A 301 18.98 14.48 -12.17
C SER A 301 19.25 13.97 -10.77
N CYS A 302 19.09 14.79 -9.73
CA CYS A 302 19.22 14.37 -8.34
C CYS A 302 18.26 13.23 -8.01
N ALA A 303 16.99 13.35 -8.40
CA ALA A 303 16.00 12.29 -8.19
C ALA A 303 16.37 11.01 -8.95
N VAL A 304 16.86 11.09 -10.19
CA VAL A 304 17.29 9.91 -10.95
C VAL A 304 18.49 9.23 -10.29
N LEU A 305 19.51 9.99 -9.89
CA LEU A 305 20.71 9.44 -9.25
C LEU A 305 20.38 8.77 -7.92
N ASN A 306 19.54 9.39 -7.10
CA ASN A 306 19.05 8.79 -5.85
C ASN A 306 18.29 7.49 -6.12
N ALA A 307 17.41 7.45 -7.13
CA ALA A 307 16.69 6.24 -7.50
C ALA A 307 17.63 5.11 -7.95
N LEU A 308 18.66 5.43 -8.73
CA LEU A 308 19.66 4.46 -9.19
C LEU A 308 20.46 3.87 -8.01
N ALA A 309 20.87 4.73 -7.07
CA ALA A 309 21.62 4.34 -5.89
C ALA A 309 20.76 3.68 -4.77
N GLY A 310 19.47 3.46 -5.01
CA GLY A 310 18.56 2.87 -4.01
C GLY A 310 18.21 3.80 -2.84
N LEU A 311 18.46 5.10 -2.97
CA LEU A 311 18.09 6.10 -1.98
C LEU A 311 16.64 6.59 -2.21
N PRO A 312 15.89 6.90 -1.15
CA PRO A 312 14.54 7.42 -1.31
C PRO A 312 14.56 8.78 -2.01
N THR A 313 13.91 8.87 -3.16
CA THR A 313 13.81 10.12 -3.95
C THR A 313 12.78 11.10 -3.40
N VAL A 314 11.78 10.59 -2.68
CA VAL A 314 10.66 11.31 -2.10
C VAL A 314 10.35 10.62 -0.77
N THR A 315 10.34 11.36 0.34
CA THR A 315 9.93 10.82 1.64
C THR A 315 8.46 10.40 1.63
N GLU A 316 8.05 9.46 2.49
CA GLU A 316 6.63 9.10 2.63
C GLU A 316 5.75 10.29 3.04
N GLU A 317 6.33 11.32 3.66
CA GLU A 317 5.67 12.58 4.00
C GLU A 317 5.47 13.49 2.78
N GLU A 318 6.44 13.57 1.88
CA GLU A 318 6.33 14.31 0.60
C GLU A 318 5.43 13.60 -0.42
N LYS A 319 5.33 12.25 -0.36
CA LYS A 319 4.26 11.50 -1.04
C LYS A 319 2.87 11.83 -0.49
N ARG A 320 2.80 12.42 0.71
CA ARG A 320 1.56 12.71 1.45
C ARG A 320 1.22 14.17 1.57
N ALA A 321 2.07 15.14 1.19
CA ALA A 321 1.71 16.56 1.22
C ALA A 321 0.58 16.77 0.20
N PRO A 322 -0.69 16.69 0.61
CA PRO A 322 -1.75 16.73 -0.35
C PRO A 322 -1.78 18.19 -0.86
N PRO A 323 -2.33 18.45 -2.05
CA PRO A 323 -2.96 19.74 -2.29
C PRO A 323 -3.82 20.12 -1.07
N PRO A 324 -4.19 21.37 -0.79
CA PRO A 324 -5.11 21.69 0.31
C PRO A 324 -6.47 20.94 0.16
N MET A 325 -6.50 19.67 0.56
CA MET A 325 -7.60 18.71 0.37
C MET A 325 -8.74 19.03 1.33
N ILE A 326 -8.44 19.83 2.35
CA ILE A 326 -9.41 20.41 3.27
C ILE A 326 -10.50 21.14 2.48
N GLU A 327 -10.14 21.90 1.45
CA GLU A 327 -11.12 22.65 0.65
C GLU A 327 -11.99 21.70 -0.19
N TYR A 328 -11.41 20.74 -0.91
CA TYR A 328 -12.20 19.79 -1.73
C TYR A 328 -13.03 18.82 -0.86
N SER A 329 -12.55 18.49 0.34
CA SER A 329 -13.33 17.75 1.35
C SER A 329 -14.54 18.57 1.80
N ARG A 330 -14.35 19.88 2.06
CA ARG A 330 -15.45 20.81 2.38
C ARG A 330 -16.46 20.87 1.23
N LEU A 331 -15.99 21.04 -0.01
CA LEU A 331 -16.85 21.06 -1.21
C LEU A 331 -17.64 19.75 -1.38
N LEU A 332 -17.01 18.58 -1.21
CA LEU A 332 -17.68 17.28 -1.29
C LEU A 332 -18.74 17.13 -0.20
N LYS A 333 -18.43 17.52 1.04
CA LYS A 333 -19.39 17.48 2.16
C LYS A 333 -20.60 18.38 1.89
N LEU A 334 -20.37 19.57 1.33
CA LEU A 334 -21.45 20.49 0.95
C LEU A 334 -22.31 19.91 -0.18
N LEU A 335 -21.70 19.38 -1.23
CA LEU A 335 -22.42 18.70 -2.32
C LEU A 335 -23.28 17.55 -1.78
N ILE A 336 -22.71 16.68 -0.94
CA ILE A 336 -23.43 15.57 -0.31
C ILE A 336 -24.62 16.07 0.51
N LYS A 337 -24.40 17.10 1.34
CA LYS A 337 -25.47 17.68 2.16
C LYS A 337 -26.58 18.24 1.28
N LYS A 338 -26.24 18.96 0.21
CA LYS A 338 -27.21 19.58 -0.71
C LYS A 338 -28.00 18.56 -1.51
N GLU A 339 -27.34 17.54 -2.04
CA GLU A 339 -27.98 16.42 -2.73
C GLU A 339 -28.93 15.63 -1.82
N GLN A 340 -28.55 15.45 -0.56
CA GLN A 340 -29.41 14.84 0.45
C GLN A 340 -30.64 15.70 0.76
N THR A 341 -30.46 17.02 0.93
CA THR A 341 -31.58 17.92 1.29
C THR A 341 -32.53 18.20 0.13
N VAL A 342 -32.01 18.39 -1.09
CA VAL A 342 -32.80 18.83 -2.25
C VAL A 342 -33.33 17.64 -3.04
N TYR A 343 -32.47 16.68 -3.37
CA TYR A 343 -32.80 15.55 -4.26
C TYR A 343 -33.01 14.23 -3.53
N ARG A 344 -32.85 14.21 -2.20
CA ARG A 344 -32.98 13.02 -1.34
C ARG A 344 -32.04 11.87 -1.75
N THR A 345 -30.92 12.18 -2.41
CA THR A 345 -29.92 11.19 -2.82
C THR A 345 -29.20 10.64 -1.58
N PRO A 346 -29.13 9.32 -1.35
CA PRO A 346 -28.48 8.76 -0.17
C PRO A 346 -26.97 9.08 -0.12
N PRO A 347 -26.42 9.50 1.03
CA PRO A 347 -24.98 9.78 1.16
C PRO A 347 -24.07 8.60 0.81
N SER A 348 -24.55 7.36 0.98
CA SER A 348 -23.81 6.14 0.61
C SER A 348 -23.61 5.98 -0.90
N VAL A 349 -24.58 6.44 -1.70
CA VAL A 349 -24.48 6.46 -3.17
C VAL A 349 -23.49 7.55 -3.60
N LEU A 350 -23.63 8.75 -3.04
CA LEU A 350 -22.76 9.89 -3.38
C LEU A 350 -21.30 9.64 -3.01
N LYS A 351 -21.02 8.99 -1.87
CA LYS A 351 -19.67 8.59 -1.46
C LYS A 351 -19.05 7.48 -2.32
N LYS A 352 -19.87 6.70 -3.05
CA LYS A 352 -19.41 5.73 -4.05
C LYS A 352 -19.16 6.38 -5.42
N LEU A 353 -19.96 7.40 -5.76
CA LEU A 353 -19.88 8.11 -7.03
C LEU A 353 -18.75 9.15 -7.09
N PHE A 354 -18.47 9.83 -5.97
CA PHE A 354 -17.52 10.94 -5.92
C PHE A 354 -16.52 10.79 -4.78
N THR A 355 -15.26 11.02 -5.10
CA THR A 355 -14.15 11.16 -4.14
C THR A 355 -13.67 12.61 -4.10
N MET A 356 -12.86 12.96 -3.10
CA MET A 356 -12.22 14.29 -3.04
C MET A 356 -11.36 14.58 -4.27
N VAL A 357 -10.78 13.53 -4.89
CA VAL A 357 -10.01 13.62 -6.14
C VAL A 357 -10.91 14.01 -7.31
N ASP A 358 -12.15 13.52 -7.34
CA ASP A 358 -13.10 13.83 -8.41
C ASP A 358 -13.61 15.28 -8.30
N ILE A 359 -13.81 15.78 -7.07
CA ILE A 359 -14.17 17.18 -6.82
C ILE A 359 -13.00 18.12 -7.15
N ARG A 360 -11.77 17.72 -6.82
CA ARG A 360 -10.56 18.45 -7.22
C ARG A 360 -10.40 18.50 -8.73
N TYR A 361 -10.59 17.37 -9.41
CA TYR A 361 -10.56 17.30 -10.87
C TYR A 361 -11.54 18.29 -11.50
N LEU A 362 -12.78 18.31 -11.00
CA LEU A 362 -13.81 19.25 -11.44
C LEU A 362 -13.37 20.71 -11.19
N ALA A 363 -13.01 21.06 -9.96
CA ALA A 363 -12.67 22.43 -9.61
C ALA A 363 -11.42 22.93 -10.33
N ASP A 364 -10.32 22.18 -10.28
CA ASP A 364 -9.02 22.63 -10.78
C ASP A 364 -8.89 22.49 -12.29
N GLU A 365 -9.31 21.35 -12.84
CA GLU A 365 -9.02 20.95 -14.23
C GLU A 365 -10.13 21.32 -15.19
N VAL A 366 -11.38 21.14 -14.77
CA VAL A 366 -12.55 21.45 -15.61
C VAL A 366 -12.89 22.95 -15.52
N TYR A 367 -12.92 23.50 -14.31
CA TYR A 367 -13.30 24.91 -14.09
C TYR A 367 -12.13 25.87 -13.81
N ASN A 368 -10.88 25.42 -13.85
CA ASN A 368 -9.70 26.27 -13.68
C ASN A 368 -9.71 27.11 -12.37
N SER A 369 -10.30 26.56 -11.31
CA SER A 369 -10.51 27.23 -10.01
C SER A 369 -11.26 28.57 -10.12
N GLN A 370 -12.17 28.65 -11.11
CA GLN A 370 -13.03 29.80 -11.40
C GLN A 370 -14.50 29.38 -11.41
N SER A 371 -15.41 30.28 -11.08
CA SER A 371 -16.84 30.04 -11.24
C SER A 371 -17.20 29.79 -12.71
N GLY A 372 -18.02 28.78 -12.99
CA GLY A 372 -18.55 28.50 -14.33
C GLY A 372 -19.35 29.67 -14.92
N ILE A 373 -19.97 30.50 -14.06
CA ILE A 373 -20.82 31.64 -14.44
C ILE A 373 -19.97 32.92 -14.55
N SER A 374 -19.56 33.51 -13.43
CA SER A 374 -18.85 34.81 -13.41
C SER A 374 -17.36 34.76 -13.71
N ASN A 375 -16.75 33.57 -13.79
CA ASN A 375 -15.30 33.37 -13.75
C ASN A 375 -14.60 33.95 -12.49
N ALA A 376 -15.35 34.24 -11.41
CA ALA A 376 -14.77 34.66 -10.14
C ALA A 376 -13.80 33.59 -9.60
N HIS A 377 -12.62 34.01 -9.13
CA HIS A 377 -11.58 33.10 -8.65
C HIS A 377 -11.83 32.66 -7.20
N SER A 378 -11.46 31.41 -6.88
CA SER A 378 -11.57 30.85 -5.51
C SER A 378 -10.82 31.65 -4.44
N THR A 379 -9.78 32.41 -4.81
CA THR A 379 -9.05 33.29 -3.89
C THR A 379 -9.84 34.52 -3.46
N GLN A 380 -10.92 34.86 -4.16
CA GLN A 380 -11.72 36.07 -3.95
C GLN A 380 -13.12 35.77 -3.39
N SER A 381 -13.56 34.50 -3.38
CA SER A 381 -14.90 34.11 -2.96
C SER A 381 -14.95 32.65 -2.50
N SER A 382 -15.74 32.37 -1.47
CA SER A 382 -16.04 30.98 -1.05
C SER A 382 -16.73 30.25 -2.19
N MET A 383 -16.20 29.09 -2.58
CA MET A 383 -16.73 28.30 -3.70
C MET A 383 -17.60 27.14 -3.22
N ILE A 384 -18.48 26.65 -4.09
CA ILE A 384 -19.32 25.46 -3.90
C ILE A 384 -19.44 24.64 -5.20
N VAL A 385 -19.82 23.37 -5.09
CA VAL A 385 -20.14 22.49 -6.23
C VAL A 385 -21.60 22.06 -6.11
N LEU A 386 -22.37 22.21 -7.19
CA LEU A 386 -23.78 21.84 -7.26
C LEU A 386 -24.08 21.08 -8.56
N ARG A 387 -25.25 20.45 -8.63
CA ARG A 387 -25.78 19.89 -9.87
C ARG A 387 -26.12 21.01 -10.85
N TRP A 388 -25.63 20.93 -12.09
CA TRP A 388 -25.89 21.96 -13.11
C TRP A 388 -27.34 21.91 -13.61
N ARG A 389 -27.76 20.75 -14.12
CA ARG A 389 -29.13 20.50 -14.62
C ARG A 389 -29.91 19.67 -13.60
N PRO A 390 -30.87 20.26 -12.87
CA PRO A 390 -31.69 19.56 -11.87
C PRO A 390 -32.39 18.31 -12.38
N GLU A 391 -32.82 18.35 -13.64
CA GLU A 391 -33.56 17.30 -14.34
C GLU A 391 -32.72 16.06 -14.68
N LEU A 392 -31.39 16.20 -14.72
CA LEU A 392 -30.46 15.11 -14.99
C LEU A 392 -29.96 14.47 -13.69
N PRO A 393 -29.60 13.18 -13.70
CA PRO A 393 -29.00 12.53 -12.53
C PRO A 393 -27.66 13.18 -12.17
N ILE A 394 -27.26 13.03 -10.90
CA ILE A 394 -25.95 13.50 -10.46
C ILE A 394 -24.84 12.65 -11.07
N SER A 395 -23.88 13.32 -11.71
CA SER A 395 -22.72 12.71 -12.37
C SER A 395 -21.64 13.79 -12.54
N LEU A 396 -20.37 13.40 -12.76
CA LEU A 396 -19.29 14.38 -12.90
C LEU A 396 -19.52 15.36 -14.06
N ASN A 397 -20.15 14.90 -15.15
CA ASN A 397 -20.54 15.71 -16.30
C ASN A 397 -21.86 16.49 -16.10
N ASN A 398 -22.37 16.57 -14.86
CA ASN A 398 -23.53 17.38 -14.49
C ASN A 398 -23.27 18.16 -13.18
N LEU A 399 -22.00 18.50 -12.88
CA LEU A 399 -21.63 19.29 -11.71
C LEU A 399 -21.02 20.65 -12.10
N VAL A 400 -21.59 21.73 -11.58
CA VAL A 400 -21.11 23.09 -11.77
C VAL A 400 -20.34 23.58 -10.55
N TYR A 401 -19.23 24.30 -10.78
CA TYR A 401 -18.44 24.96 -9.74
C TYR A 401 -18.75 26.45 -9.73
N LEU A 402 -19.22 26.98 -8.60
CA LEU A 402 -19.79 28.31 -8.47
C LEU A 402 -19.24 29.04 -7.23
N SER A 403 -19.28 30.37 -7.23
CA SER A 403 -19.17 31.11 -5.97
C SER A 403 -20.40 30.84 -5.09
N GLN A 404 -20.27 31.00 -3.78
CA GLN A 404 -21.35 30.72 -2.85
C GLN A 404 -22.61 31.54 -3.12
N LYS A 405 -22.45 32.82 -3.51
CA LYS A 405 -23.58 33.70 -3.89
C LYS A 405 -24.31 33.20 -5.13
N GLU A 406 -23.57 32.80 -6.17
CA GLU A 406 -24.17 32.23 -7.38
C GLU A 406 -24.83 30.88 -7.11
N GLY A 407 -24.24 30.10 -6.21
CA GLY A 407 -24.75 28.83 -5.74
C GLY A 407 -26.11 28.93 -5.05
N GLU A 408 -26.26 29.90 -4.15
CA GLU A 408 -27.52 30.19 -3.47
C GLU A 408 -28.64 30.57 -4.46
N ILE A 409 -28.30 31.31 -5.53
CA ILE A 409 -29.24 31.59 -6.63
C ILE A 409 -29.55 30.31 -7.41
N HIS A 410 -28.51 29.55 -7.78
CA HIS A 410 -28.64 28.34 -8.60
C HIS A 410 -29.53 27.26 -7.95
N GLU A 411 -29.53 27.16 -6.62
CA GLU A 411 -30.40 26.22 -5.91
C GLU A 411 -31.91 26.49 -6.11
N THR A 412 -32.28 27.71 -6.50
CA THR A 412 -33.67 28.06 -6.81
C THR A 412 -34.07 27.75 -8.26
N VAL A 413 -33.09 27.41 -9.11
CA VAL A 413 -33.29 27.18 -10.53
C VAL A 413 -33.87 25.78 -10.77
N LYS A 414 -35.04 25.72 -11.39
CA LYS A 414 -35.69 24.46 -11.80
C LYS A 414 -35.40 24.08 -13.25
N ASN A 415 -35.12 25.07 -14.09
CA ASN A 415 -34.79 24.89 -15.50
C ASN A 415 -33.68 25.88 -15.87
N VAL A 416 -32.53 25.34 -16.26
CA VAL A 416 -31.33 26.11 -16.57
C VAL A 416 -31.50 26.97 -17.82
N ASP A 417 -32.15 26.41 -18.86
CA ASP A 417 -32.34 27.06 -20.16
C ASP A 417 -33.29 28.28 -20.07
N GLN A 418 -34.13 28.33 -19.04
CA GLN A 418 -35.04 29.46 -18.78
C GLN A 418 -34.44 30.54 -17.87
N HIS A 419 -33.53 30.16 -16.97
CA HIS A 419 -33.00 31.09 -15.96
C HIS A 419 -31.70 31.79 -16.39
N TYR A 420 -30.80 31.08 -17.06
CA TYR A 420 -29.51 31.62 -17.49
C TYR A 420 -29.52 32.00 -18.98
N PRO A 421 -28.74 33.03 -19.39
CA PRO A 421 -28.52 33.34 -20.80
C PRO A 421 -28.01 32.13 -21.59
N ALA A 422 -28.51 31.94 -22.81
CA ALA A 422 -28.15 30.80 -23.67
C ALA A 422 -26.63 30.63 -23.88
N GLU A 423 -25.88 31.73 -23.89
CA GLU A 423 -24.42 31.72 -23.99
C GLU A 423 -23.76 31.05 -22.78
N ILE A 424 -24.24 31.33 -21.56
CA ILE A 424 -23.73 30.73 -20.32
C ILE A 424 -24.07 29.24 -20.29
N VAL A 425 -25.30 28.88 -20.70
CA VAL A 425 -25.73 27.49 -20.76
C VAL A 425 -24.88 26.69 -21.73
N LYS A 426 -24.71 27.20 -22.96
CA LYS A 426 -23.86 26.57 -23.97
C LYS A 426 -22.41 26.44 -23.50
N LYS A 427 -21.87 27.46 -22.83
CA LYS A 427 -20.51 27.43 -22.26
C LYS A 427 -20.36 26.32 -21.22
N ILE A 428 -21.27 26.22 -20.25
CA ILE A 428 -21.18 25.22 -19.18
C ILE A 428 -21.43 23.81 -19.72
N ASP A 429 -22.42 23.61 -20.59
CA ASP A 429 -22.66 22.30 -21.22
C ASP A 429 -21.45 21.85 -22.07
N GLN A 430 -20.79 22.78 -22.77
CA GLN A 430 -19.56 22.49 -23.50
C GLN A 430 -18.41 22.12 -22.55
N ILE A 431 -18.21 22.83 -21.44
CA ILE A 431 -17.22 22.48 -20.42
C ILE A 431 -17.49 21.07 -19.87
N LEU A 432 -18.74 20.78 -19.49
CA LEU A 432 -19.15 19.49 -18.93
C LEU A 432 -19.01 18.33 -19.92
N SER A 433 -19.13 18.59 -21.23
CA SER A 433 -18.88 17.58 -22.27
C SER A 433 -17.42 17.11 -22.32
N THR A 434 -16.48 17.91 -21.79
CA THR A 434 -15.04 17.56 -21.75
C THR A 434 -14.62 16.76 -20.51
N VAL A 435 -15.56 16.54 -19.57
CA VAL A 435 -15.31 15.84 -18.30
C VAL A 435 -15.01 14.36 -18.56
N ILE A 436 -13.81 13.94 -18.16
CA ILE A 436 -13.37 12.55 -18.31
C ILE A 436 -13.88 11.73 -17.13
N ILE A 437 -14.83 10.84 -17.41
CA ILE A 437 -15.31 9.83 -16.47
C ILE A 437 -14.28 8.69 -16.49
N GLY A 438 -13.43 8.62 -15.46
CA GLY A 438 -12.37 7.62 -15.40
C GLY A 438 -12.93 6.20 -15.44
N ASN A 439 -12.34 5.34 -16.28
CA ASN A 439 -12.58 3.90 -16.28
C ASN A 439 -12.08 3.30 -14.96
N ARG A 440 -12.87 3.37 -13.88
CA ARG A 440 -12.63 2.58 -12.66
C ARG A 440 -13.11 1.12 -12.81
N ASN A 441 -12.91 0.56 -13.99
CA ASN A 441 -13.11 -0.84 -14.33
C ASN A 441 -12.17 -1.18 -15.49
N ASN A 442 -11.08 -1.92 -15.20
CA ASN A 442 -10.44 -2.73 -16.23
C ASN A 442 -11.44 -3.81 -16.66
N GLY A 443 -12.30 -3.46 -17.61
CA GLY A 443 -13.36 -4.32 -18.07
C GLY A 443 -14.58 -3.66 -18.70
N VAL A 444 -14.53 -2.40 -19.18
CA VAL A 444 -15.56 -1.90 -20.12
C VAL A 444 -14.90 -1.03 -21.20
N ARG A 445 -15.00 -1.51 -22.44
CA ARG A 445 -14.57 -0.83 -23.67
C ARG A 445 -15.34 0.49 -23.85
N LEU A 446 -14.62 1.47 -24.38
CA LEU A 446 -15.10 2.73 -24.95
C LEU A 446 -16.32 2.56 -25.88
N ASN A 447 -17.21 3.54 -25.79
CA ASN A 447 -18.12 4.07 -26.80
C ASN A 447 -18.34 3.21 -28.05
N ASN A 448 -19.42 2.45 -28.05
CA ASN A 448 -20.01 1.87 -29.26
C ASN A 448 -21.54 1.83 -29.15
N PHE A 449 -22.14 2.96 -28.78
CA PHE A 449 -23.60 3.10 -28.70
C PHE A 449 -24.29 2.86 -30.05
N PHE A 450 -23.57 2.99 -31.16
CA PHE A 450 -24.07 2.73 -32.52
C PHE A 450 -24.08 1.24 -32.90
N ILE A 451 -23.06 0.47 -32.51
CA ILE A 451 -22.98 -0.98 -32.79
C ILE A 451 -23.92 -1.78 -31.88
N VAL A 452 -24.15 -1.31 -30.65
CA VAL A 452 -25.13 -1.92 -29.72
C VAL A 452 -26.53 -1.88 -30.32
N ASN A 453 -26.91 -0.82 -31.04
CA ASN A 453 -28.26 -0.69 -31.59
C ASN A 453 -28.54 -1.67 -32.76
N GLU A 454 -27.53 -1.98 -33.57
CA GLU A 454 -27.65 -2.98 -34.66
C GLU A 454 -27.55 -4.42 -34.14
N ILE A 455 -26.71 -4.67 -33.12
CA ILE A 455 -26.66 -5.98 -32.44
C ILE A 455 -27.95 -6.24 -31.65
N SER A 456 -28.58 -5.21 -31.06
CA SER A 456 -29.87 -5.31 -30.36
C SER A 456 -31.03 -5.75 -31.26
N LYS A 457 -30.99 -5.45 -32.57
CA LYS A 457 -31.97 -5.96 -33.53
C LYS A 457 -31.80 -7.45 -33.81
N TYR A 458 -30.56 -7.94 -33.87
CA TYR A 458 -30.24 -9.35 -34.11
C TYR A 458 -30.35 -10.25 -32.85
N LEU A 459 -30.18 -9.68 -31.64
CA LEU A 459 -30.26 -10.41 -30.37
C LEU A 459 -31.69 -10.59 -29.84
N TYR A 460 -32.69 -9.90 -30.40
CA TYR A 460 -34.09 -10.05 -30.01
C TYR A 460 -34.64 -11.46 -30.29
N SER A 461 -34.05 -12.17 -31.26
CA SER A 461 -34.50 -13.50 -31.73
C SER A 461 -33.89 -14.71 -31.00
N ASN A 462 -33.03 -14.55 -29.99
CA ASN A 462 -32.38 -15.70 -29.31
C ASN A 462 -32.26 -15.52 -27.79
N ILE A 463 -33.39 -15.22 -27.15
CA ILE A 463 -33.47 -14.97 -25.70
C ILE A 463 -33.21 -16.22 -24.84
N GLU A 464 -33.35 -17.43 -25.41
CA GLU A 464 -33.13 -18.70 -24.71
C GLU A 464 -31.66 -19.09 -24.57
N ILE A 465 -30.82 -18.76 -25.57
CA ILE A 465 -29.38 -19.08 -25.55
C ILE A 465 -28.63 -18.22 -24.53
N LEU A 466 -29.05 -16.96 -24.34
CA LEU A 466 -28.48 -16.08 -23.31
C LEU A 466 -28.84 -16.52 -21.88
N ASN A 467 -30.01 -17.11 -21.68
CA ASN A 467 -30.41 -17.70 -20.39
C ASN A 467 -29.65 -19.01 -20.11
N PHE A 468 -29.38 -19.81 -21.15
CA PHE A 468 -28.56 -21.03 -21.01
C PHE A 468 -27.09 -20.70 -20.68
N ILE A 469 -26.48 -19.71 -21.34
CA ILE A 469 -25.08 -19.31 -21.10
C ILE A 469 -24.89 -18.64 -19.72
N ARG A 470 -25.90 -17.91 -19.22
CA ARG A 470 -25.88 -17.34 -17.86
C ARG A 470 -25.98 -18.41 -16.76
N THR A 471 -26.73 -19.48 -17.00
CA THR A 471 -26.89 -20.56 -16.02
C THR A 471 -25.67 -21.49 -15.96
N CYS A 472 -24.92 -21.68 -17.07
CA CYS A 472 -23.84 -22.66 -17.13
C CYS A 472 -22.42 -22.16 -16.78
N LYS A 473 -22.19 -20.85 -16.57
CA LYS A 473 -20.82 -20.32 -16.38
C LYS A 473 -20.32 -20.24 -14.92
N TYR A 474 -21.16 -20.49 -13.91
CA TYR A 474 -20.74 -20.35 -12.50
C TYR A 474 -21.26 -21.41 -11.51
N SER A 475 -21.59 -22.61 -11.97
CA SER A 475 -21.90 -23.72 -11.07
C SER A 475 -21.27 -24.99 -11.60
N TYR A 476 -20.17 -25.45 -11.01
CA TYR A 476 -20.01 -26.87 -10.62
C TYR A 476 -18.68 -27.30 -9.95
N LYS A 477 -17.79 -26.41 -9.46
CA LYS A 477 -16.54 -26.89 -8.82
C LYS A 477 -16.12 -26.31 -7.47
N PHE A 478 -17.01 -25.68 -6.70
CA PHE A 478 -16.70 -25.20 -5.34
C PHE A 478 -17.81 -25.37 -4.30
N ARG A 479 -18.80 -26.25 -4.54
CA ARG A 479 -20.01 -26.32 -3.69
C ARG A 479 -19.91 -27.15 -2.42
N ASN A 480 -18.77 -27.77 -2.12
CA ASN A 480 -18.63 -28.56 -0.89
C ASN A 480 -17.80 -27.89 0.23
N GLN A 481 -17.37 -26.62 0.10
CA GLN A 481 -16.49 -26.02 1.12
C GLN A 481 -16.66 -24.51 1.41
N LEU A 482 -17.77 -23.85 1.04
CA LEU A 482 -17.96 -22.42 1.36
C LEU A 482 -19.25 -22.16 2.15
N LYS A 483 -19.09 -21.70 3.39
CA LYS A 483 -20.13 -21.07 4.21
C LYS A 483 -20.42 -19.69 3.60
N TYR A 484 -21.59 -19.51 2.99
CA TYR A 484 -22.02 -18.19 2.48
C TYR A 484 -22.55 -17.35 3.65
N PHE A 485 -21.89 -16.23 3.96
CA PHE A 485 -22.34 -15.30 5.02
C PHE A 485 -23.15 -14.11 4.50
N ASP A 486 -23.10 -13.77 3.21
CA ASP A 486 -23.79 -12.58 2.68
C ASP A 486 -24.82 -12.91 1.60
N PHE A 487 -26.08 -12.56 1.85
CA PHE A 487 -27.13 -12.57 0.84
C PHE A 487 -26.89 -11.41 -0.15
N PRO A 488 -26.98 -11.61 -1.48
CA PRO A 488 -26.62 -10.58 -2.45
C PRO A 488 -27.38 -9.27 -2.25
N SER A 489 -26.66 -8.16 -2.27
CA SER A 489 -27.15 -6.81 -1.92
C SER A 489 -28.32 -6.30 -2.80
N SER A 490 -28.94 -5.21 -2.34
CA SER A 490 -30.27 -4.62 -2.64
C SER A 490 -30.73 -4.37 -4.10
N HIS A 491 -30.04 -4.88 -5.12
CA HIS A 491 -30.34 -4.60 -6.54
C HIS A 491 -30.66 -5.85 -7.35
N CYS A 492 -30.77 -7.02 -6.74
CA CYS A 492 -30.76 -8.29 -7.46
C CYS A 492 -32.09 -9.05 -7.50
N TYR A 493 -33.10 -8.68 -6.69
CA TYR A 493 -34.33 -9.47 -6.59
C TYR A 493 -35.55 -8.58 -6.34
N ASN A 494 -36.59 -8.72 -7.16
CA ASN A 494 -37.93 -8.27 -6.81
C ASN A 494 -38.70 -9.40 -6.10
N ALA A 495 -39.88 -9.10 -5.52
CA ALA A 495 -40.68 -10.10 -4.80
C ALA A 495 -41.08 -11.30 -5.67
N HIS A 496 -41.28 -11.06 -6.97
CA HIS A 496 -41.63 -12.09 -7.95
C HIS A 496 -40.45 -13.04 -8.24
N ASP A 497 -39.20 -12.54 -8.26
CA ASP A 497 -38.00 -13.36 -8.48
C ASP A 497 -37.74 -14.31 -7.29
N ILE A 498 -37.93 -13.85 -6.05
CA ILE A 498 -37.73 -14.68 -4.85
C ILE A 498 -38.75 -15.82 -4.78
N GLN A 499 -40.00 -15.55 -5.17
CA GLN A 499 -41.04 -16.59 -5.25
C GLN A 499 -40.77 -17.60 -6.37
N LYS A 500 -40.10 -17.19 -7.45
CA LYS A 500 -39.82 -18.04 -8.63
C LYS A 500 -38.58 -18.94 -8.45
N PHE A 501 -37.59 -18.52 -7.65
CA PHE A 501 -36.29 -19.18 -7.55
C PHE A 501 -36.10 -20.11 -6.32
N ASN A 502 -37.15 -20.40 -5.53
CA ASN A 502 -37.14 -21.32 -4.38
C ASN A 502 -35.87 -21.21 -3.49
N LEU A 503 -35.91 -20.34 -2.48
CA LEU A 503 -34.79 -20.22 -1.53
C LEU A 503 -34.45 -21.57 -0.89
N PRO A 504 -33.16 -21.95 -0.81
CA PRO A 504 -32.74 -23.12 -0.05
C PRO A 504 -33.24 -23.01 1.40
N LEU A 505 -33.95 -24.02 1.91
CA LEU A 505 -34.53 -23.96 3.26
C LEU A 505 -33.48 -24.15 4.37
N ASN A 506 -32.29 -24.66 4.03
CA ASN A 506 -31.24 -25.05 4.98
C ASN A 506 -29.98 -24.21 4.77
N PHE A 507 -29.82 -23.16 5.60
CA PHE A 507 -28.56 -22.41 5.69
C PHE A 507 -27.86 -22.70 7.02
N HIS A 508 -26.53 -22.54 7.05
CA HIS A 508 -25.75 -22.60 8.29
C HIS A 508 -25.71 -21.24 9.01
N SER A 509 -25.68 -20.15 8.25
CA SER A 509 -25.80 -18.77 8.72
C SER A 509 -26.44 -17.91 7.62
N ILE A 510 -27.05 -16.78 8.00
CA ILE A 510 -27.60 -15.80 7.05
C ILE A 510 -27.41 -14.38 7.58
N SER A 511 -26.90 -13.48 6.74
CA SER A 511 -26.85 -12.03 7.01
C SER A 511 -27.87 -11.31 6.14
N LEU A 512 -28.71 -10.47 6.75
CA LEU A 512 -29.80 -9.75 6.09
C LEU A 512 -29.74 -8.26 6.41
N ASN A 513 -29.79 -7.44 5.36
CA ASN A 513 -30.04 -6.01 5.48
C ASN A 513 -31.54 -5.68 5.51
N VAL A 514 -31.85 -4.41 5.81
CA VAL A 514 -33.20 -3.83 5.90
C VAL A 514 -34.13 -4.23 4.75
N HIS A 515 -33.64 -4.14 3.52
CA HIS A 515 -34.45 -4.39 2.33
C HIS A 515 -34.72 -5.90 2.16
N GLN A 516 -33.70 -6.73 2.34
CA GLN A 516 -33.78 -8.19 2.21
C GLN A 516 -34.71 -8.79 3.27
N TYR A 517 -34.61 -8.35 4.53
CA TYR A 517 -35.47 -8.84 5.60
C TYR A 517 -36.94 -8.51 5.33
N LYS A 518 -37.24 -7.25 4.95
CA LYS A 518 -38.60 -6.83 4.60
C LYS A 518 -39.16 -7.63 3.44
N LEU A 519 -38.36 -7.87 2.41
CA LEU A 519 -38.75 -8.64 1.22
C LEU A 519 -39.09 -10.10 1.57
N LEU A 520 -38.25 -10.76 2.38
CA LEU A 520 -38.50 -12.15 2.82
C LEU A 520 -39.73 -12.27 3.72
N ILE A 521 -39.99 -11.25 4.53
CA ILE A 521 -41.21 -11.17 5.33
C ILE A 521 -42.45 -10.98 4.46
N ASP A 522 -42.42 -10.00 3.55
CA ASP A 522 -43.58 -9.68 2.71
C ASP A 522 -43.91 -10.86 1.78
N CYS A 523 -42.94 -11.75 1.50
CA CYS A 523 -43.14 -13.02 0.80
C CYS A 523 -43.49 -14.22 1.71
N GLY A 524 -43.54 -14.06 3.04
CA GLY A 524 -43.84 -15.14 3.99
C GLY A 524 -42.72 -16.17 4.23
N LEU A 525 -41.55 -15.99 3.61
CA LEU A 525 -40.47 -16.98 3.57
C LEU A 525 -39.59 -16.95 4.82
N ILE A 526 -39.52 -15.83 5.55
CA ILE A 526 -38.66 -15.70 6.73
C ILE A 526 -38.97 -16.76 7.79
N THR A 527 -40.25 -17.13 7.96
CA THR A 527 -40.69 -18.10 8.97
C THR A 527 -40.41 -19.55 8.57
N GLN A 528 -40.06 -19.80 7.31
CA GLN A 528 -39.79 -21.12 6.74
C GLN A 528 -38.29 -21.48 6.72
N LEU A 529 -37.41 -20.50 7.00
CA LEU A 529 -35.96 -20.70 7.03
C LEU A 529 -35.54 -21.56 8.23
N SER A 530 -34.74 -22.62 7.97
CA SER A 530 -34.19 -23.53 9.00
C SER A 530 -32.72 -23.21 9.30
N THR A 531 -32.42 -21.93 9.58
CA THR A 531 -31.04 -21.44 9.80
C THR A 531 -30.77 -21.20 11.29
N PRO A 532 -29.66 -21.71 11.85
CA PRO A 532 -29.35 -21.54 13.27
C PRO A 532 -28.69 -20.18 13.61
N ILE A 533 -28.06 -19.50 12.65
CA ILE A 533 -27.34 -18.23 12.88
C ILE A 533 -27.91 -17.14 11.97
N VAL A 534 -28.34 -16.01 12.55
CA VAL A 534 -28.88 -14.86 11.80
C VAL A 534 -28.21 -13.56 12.24
N TYR A 535 -27.71 -12.79 11.27
CA TYR A 535 -27.23 -11.41 11.45
C TYR A 535 -28.25 -10.45 10.84
N LEU A 536 -28.73 -9.48 11.62
CA LEU A 536 -29.76 -8.52 11.22
C LEU A 536 -29.28 -7.08 11.42
N ASP A 537 -29.12 -6.34 10.33
CA ASP A 537 -28.86 -4.90 10.36
C ASP A 537 -30.20 -4.14 10.30
N TYR A 538 -30.86 -3.94 11.46
CA TYR A 538 -32.26 -3.52 11.53
C TYR A 538 -32.73 -2.77 12.82
N ASP A 539 -33.64 -1.79 12.69
CA ASP A 539 -34.42 -1.14 13.78
C ASP A 539 -35.61 -1.99 14.31
N ILE A 540 -35.67 -2.23 15.62
CA ILE A 540 -36.71 -2.99 16.35
C ILE A 540 -38.16 -2.83 15.84
N LYS A 541 -38.57 -1.66 15.33
CA LYS A 541 -39.94 -1.41 14.86
C LYS A 541 -40.42 -2.38 13.78
N VAL A 542 -39.54 -2.96 12.96
CA VAL A 542 -39.96 -3.89 11.87
C VAL A 542 -39.73 -5.36 12.19
N LEU A 543 -39.02 -5.67 13.28
CA LEU A 543 -38.98 -7.03 13.86
C LEU A 543 -40.35 -7.48 14.42
N ARG A 544 -41.38 -6.63 14.36
CA ARG A 544 -42.77 -6.98 14.71
C ARG A 544 -43.33 -8.14 13.87
N LYS A 545 -42.77 -8.40 12.69
CA LYS A 545 -43.09 -9.57 11.86
C LYS A 545 -42.05 -10.67 12.18
N GLN A 546 -42.49 -11.77 12.79
CA GLN A 546 -41.71 -12.67 13.67
C GLN A 546 -40.41 -13.29 13.09
N LEU A 547 -39.42 -13.56 13.98
CA LEU A 547 -38.18 -14.31 13.69
C LEU A 547 -38.41 -15.82 13.46
N PRO A 548 -37.52 -16.53 12.72
CA PRO A 548 -37.58 -17.99 12.55
C PRO A 548 -37.50 -18.74 13.88
N LYS A 549 -38.22 -19.87 14.02
CA LYS A 549 -38.23 -20.67 15.25
C LYS A 549 -36.92 -21.44 15.52
N SER A 550 -36.11 -21.69 14.48
CA SER A 550 -34.87 -22.48 14.58
C SER A 550 -33.64 -21.68 15.01
N ILE A 551 -33.79 -20.38 15.27
CA ILE A 551 -32.66 -19.48 15.53
C ILE A 551 -31.97 -19.82 16.87
N GLN A 552 -30.64 -19.93 16.83
CA GLN A 552 -29.79 -20.16 18.00
C GLN A 552 -28.86 -18.97 18.28
N PHE A 553 -28.42 -18.24 17.26
CA PHE A 553 -27.60 -17.04 17.39
C PHE A 553 -28.27 -15.88 16.64
N LEU A 554 -28.37 -14.74 17.32
CA LEU A 554 -28.90 -13.50 16.77
C LEU A 554 -27.97 -12.33 17.06
N GLU A 555 -27.51 -11.66 16.01
CA GLU A 555 -26.79 -10.39 16.08
C GLU A 555 -27.64 -9.28 15.46
N MET A 556 -27.77 -8.16 16.17
CA MET A 556 -28.62 -7.04 15.77
C MET A 556 -27.81 -5.74 15.67
N GLU A 557 -27.58 -5.26 14.45
CA GLU A 557 -27.00 -3.96 14.16
C GLU A 557 -28.06 -2.84 14.03
N GLY A 558 -27.72 -1.61 14.43
CA GLY A 558 -28.57 -0.44 14.14
C GLY A 558 -29.81 -0.27 15.03
N VAL A 559 -29.85 -0.91 16.20
CA VAL A 559 -31.06 -0.96 17.03
C VAL A 559 -31.28 0.34 17.83
N GLU A 560 -32.38 1.05 17.57
CA GLU A 560 -32.73 2.31 18.26
C GLU A 560 -34.05 2.26 19.07
N GLY A 561 -34.67 1.08 19.24
CA GLY A 561 -35.98 0.89 19.90
C GLY A 561 -35.97 -0.02 21.14
N THR A 562 -37.15 -0.31 21.71
CA THR A 562 -37.31 -1.31 22.82
C THR A 562 -37.80 -2.63 22.27
N ILE A 563 -37.15 -3.76 22.59
CA ILE A 563 -37.59 -5.07 22.09
C ILE A 563 -39.00 -5.34 22.65
N GLY A 564 -39.89 -5.90 21.84
CA GLY A 564 -41.24 -6.29 22.26
C GLY A 564 -41.30 -7.72 22.82
N LYS A 565 -42.25 -8.00 23.72
CA LYS A 565 -42.49 -9.35 24.23
C LYS A 565 -42.85 -10.31 23.07
N GLY A 566 -42.23 -11.48 23.02
CA GLY A 566 -42.49 -12.53 22.01
C GLY A 566 -41.77 -12.36 20.66
N VAL A 567 -40.95 -11.31 20.52
CA VAL A 567 -40.07 -11.12 19.35
C VAL A 567 -38.94 -12.15 19.34
N LEU A 568 -38.24 -12.30 20.46
CA LEU A 568 -37.21 -13.32 20.67
C LEU A 568 -37.89 -14.68 20.92
N LYS A 569 -37.42 -15.74 20.25
CA LYS A 569 -38.05 -17.07 20.26
C LYS A 569 -37.30 -18.04 21.20
N GLU A 570 -38.04 -18.94 21.83
CA GLU A 570 -37.45 -20.09 22.55
C GLU A 570 -36.62 -20.94 21.60
N GLY A 571 -35.42 -21.34 22.04
CA GLY A 571 -34.37 -21.97 21.22
C GLY A 571 -33.16 -21.07 20.97
N LEU A 572 -33.31 -19.74 21.11
CA LEU A 572 -32.21 -18.79 20.99
C LEU A 572 -31.21 -18.96 22.14
N LYS A 573 -29.93 -19.12 21.83
CA LYS A 573 -28.82 -19.35 22.78
C LYS A 573 -27.95 -18.13 23.01
N SER A 574 -27.75 -17.31 21.99
CA SER A 574 -26.88 -16.12 22.04
C SER A 574 -27.53 -14.92 21.38
N LEU A 575 -27.47 -13.76 22.04
CA LEU A 575 -27.96 -12.49 21.55
C LEU A 575 -26.83 -11.44 21.63
N TYR A 576 -26.52 -10.80 20.50
CA TYR A 576 -25.60 -9.67 20.43
C TYR A 576 -26.33 -8.42 19.94
N LEU A 577 -26.24 -7.33 20.70
CA LEU A 577 -26.74 -6.01 20.35
C LEU A 577 -25.57 -5.11 19.97
N ALA A 578 -25.73 -4.35 18.89
CA ALA A 578 -24.63 -3.55 18.36
C ALA A 578 -24.18 -2.40 19.25
N SER A 579 -22.99 -1.91 18.92
CA SER A 579 -22.26 -0.90 19.69
C SER A 579 -23.00 0.42 19.89
N ASN A 580 -23.99 0.76 19.06
CA ASN A 580 -24.78 1.99 19.15
C ASN A 580 -26.11 1.84 19.93
N PHE A 581 -26.46 0.65 20.41
CA PHE A 581 -27.70 0.42 21.16
C PHE A 581 -27.72 1.24 22.46
N LYS A 582 -28.77 2.06 22.66
CA LYS A 582 -28.88 3.04 23.76
C LYS A 582 -30.24 3.01 24.50
N THR A 583 -31.14 2.16 24.06
CA THR A 583 -32.54 2.13 24.50
C THR A 583 -32.80 1.08 25.57
N ASN A 584 -34.00 1.08 26.15
CA ASN A 584 -34.38 0.09 27.16
C ASN A 584 -34.55 -1.30 26.52
N LEU A 585 -34.11 -2.34 27.21
CA LEU A 585 -34.20 -3.73 26.74
C LEU A 585 -35.64 -4.24 26.60
N GLY A 586 -36.58 -3.68 27.38
CA GLY A 586 -37.99 -4.07 27.41
C GLY A 586 -38.47 -4.36 28.83
N ASN A 587 -39.64 -5.00 28.94
CA ASN A 587 -40.22 -5.42 30.23
C ASN A 587 -39.78 -6.85 30.59
N PRO A 588 -39.82 -7.23 31.89
CA PRO A 588 -39.56 -8.60 32.34
C PRO A 588 -40.31 -9.68 31.53
N GLY A 589 -39.63 -10.80 31.26
CA GLY A 589 -40.15 -11.89 30.42
C GLY A 589 -39.98 -11.69 28.91
N ILE A 590 -39.06 -10.82 28.49
CA ILE A 590 -38.73 -10.62 27.08
C ILE A 590 -37.68 -11.58 26.52
N PHE A 591 -36.71 -11.96 27.34
CA PHE A 591 -35.68 -12.92 26.96
C PHE A 591 -36.21 -14.34 27.12
N PRO A 592 -36.00 -15.22 26.11
CA PRO A 592 -36.40 -16.62 26.21
C PRO A 592 -35.53 -17.34 27.23
N SER A 593 -36.09 -18.38 27.86
CA SER A 593 -35.39 -19.16 28.89
C SER A 593 -34.17 -19.91 28.34
N SER A 594 -34.17 -20.22 27.05
CA SER A 594 -33.06 -20.89 26.35
C SER A 594 -31.78 -20.07 26.21
N LEU A 595 -31.81 -18.77 26.52
CA LEU A 595 -30.71 -17.85 26.24
C LEU A 595 -29.58 -18.01 27.26
N THR A 596 -28.38 -18.28 26.76
CA THR A 596 -27.18 -18.55 27.55
C THR A 596 -26.13 -17.43 27.48
N SER A 597 -26.18 -16.58 26.45
CA SER A 597 -25.25 -15.46 26.28
C SER A 597 -25.96 -14.20 25.78
N ILE A 598 -25.69 -13.06 26.41
CA ILE A 598 -26.21 -11.73 26.04
C ILE A 598 -25.03 -10.75 25.94
N SER A 599 -25.00 -9.94 24.88
CA SER A 599 -24.13 -8.76 24.77
C SER A 599 -24.94 -7.52 24.41
N LEU A 600 -24.81 -6.46 25.21
CA LEU A 600 -25.63 -5.24 25.13
C LEU A 600 -25.01 -4.11 24.29
N GLY A 601 -23.77 -4.29 23.83
CA GLY A 601 -23.07 -3.33 22.97
C GLY A 601 -22.46 -2.14 23.70
N TYR A 602 -21.56 -1.42 23.02
CA TYR A 602 -20.73 -0.36 23.61
C TYR A 602 -21.50 0.79 24.27
N CYS A 603 -22.52 1.34 23.61
CA CYS A 603 -23.24 2.52 24.05
C CYS A 603 -24.34 2.27 25.08
N TYR A 604 -24.62 1.00 25.45
CA TYR A 604 -25.72 0.70 26.34
C TYR A 604 -25.46 1.25 27.74
N ASN A 605 -26.42 2.04 28.24
CA ASN A 605 -26.32 2.68 29.55
C ASN A 605 -27.72 2.95 30.10
N LYS A 606 -28.44 1.88 30.44
CA LYS A 606 -29.77 1.91 31.07
C LYS A 606 -29.85 0.84 32.16
N PRO A 607 -30.54 1.08 33.29
CA PRO A 607 -30.63 0.10 34.36
C PRO A 607 -31.32 -1.18 33.88
N ILE A 608 -30.84 -2.33 34.34
CA ILE A 608 -31.45 -3.63 34.09
C ILE A 608 -32.41 -3.92 35.25
N PRO A 609 -33.74 -4.00 35.02
CA PRO A 609 -34.70 -4.31 36.07
C PRO A 609 -34.61 -5.77 36.50
N ASN A 610 -34.91 -6.03 37.77
CA ASN A 610 -35.02 -7.39 38.31
C ASN A 610 -36.09 -8.19 37.54
N GLY A 611 -35.84 -9.48 37.35
CA GLY A 611 -36.67 -10.41 36.61
C GLY A 611 -36.56 -10.30 35.09
N LEU A 612 -35.69 -9.42 34.57
CA LEU A 612 -35.49 -9.29 33.13
C LEU A 612 -34.61 -10.41 32.57
N LEU A 613 -33.49 -10.71 33.23
CA LEU A 613 -32.48 -11.66 32.74
C LEU A 613 -32.99 -13.12 32.82
N PRO A 614 -32.68 -13.97 31.82
CA PRO A 614 -33.16 -15.35 31.79
C PRO A 614 -32.41 -16.22 32.84
N PRO A 615 -33.08 -17.22 33.43
CA PRO A 615 -32.55 -17.95 34.58
C PRO A 615 -31.35 -18.86 34.29
N PHE A 616 -31.12 -19.23 33.03
CA PHE A 616 -30.03 -20.13 32.60
C PHE A 616 -28.87 -19.39 31.89
N LEU A 617 -28.81 -18.06 32.05
CA LEU A 617 -27.76 -17.25 31.45
C LEU A 617 -26.39 -17.63 32.03
N LYS A 618 -25.40 -17.85 31.15
CA LYS A 618 -24.01 -18.18 31.50
C LYS A 618 -23.05 -17.01 31.27
N THR A 619 -23.36 -16.16 30.30
CA THR A 619 -22.51 -15.05 29.88
C THR A 619 -23.30 -13.77 29.71
N LEU A 620 -22.83 -12.67 30.28
CA LEU A 620 -23.45 -11.36 30.16
C LEU A 620 -22.39 -10.28 29.92
N TYR A 621 -22.48 -9.60 28.77
CA TYR A 621 -21.64 -8.46 28.41
C TYR A 621 -22.46 -7.17 28.49
N LEU A 622 -22.25 -6.36 29.53
CA LEU A 622 -23.03 -5.13 29.75
C LEU A 622 -22.62 -3.96 28.85
N GLY A 623 -21.37 -3.98 28.37
CA GLY A 623 -20.77 -2.93 27.58
C GLY A 623 -20.06 -1.83 28.41
N PRO A 624 -19.03 -1.18 27.85
CA PRO A 624 -18.20 -0.20 28.56
C PRO A 624 -18.89 1.08 29.07
N GLN A 625 -20.06 1.45 28.55
CA GLN A 625 -20.76 2.67 28.96
C GLN A 625 -21.76 2.45 30.10
N TYR A 626 -22.04 1.20 30.47
CA TYR A 626 -23.01 0.87 31.50
C TYR A 626 -22.59 1.43 32.87
N ASN A 627 -23.39 2.32 33.46
CA ASN A 627 -23.05 3.02 34.69
C ASN A 627 -24.18 2.94 35.74
N TYR A 628 -24.80 1.76 35.87
CA TYR A 628 -25.86 1.49 36.84
C TYR A 628 -25.49 0.30 37.74
N PRO A 629 -26.13 0.15 38.92
CA PRO A 629 -25.95 -1.04 39.73
C PRO A 629 -26.30 -2.32 38.96
N LEU A 630 -25.68 -3.43 39.35
CA LEU A 630 -26.08 -4.75 38.86
C LEU A 630 -27.45 -5.14 39.46
N PRO A 631 -28.30 -5.89 38.73
CA PRO A 631 -29.53 -6.44 39.29
C PRO A 631 -29.27 -7.28 40.53
N THR A 632 -30.15 -7.24 41.52
CA THR A 632 -29.97 -8.02 42.76
C THR A 632 -30.26 -9.51 42.55
N ASP A 633 -30.91 -9.88 41.45
CA ASP A 633 -31.35 -11.22 41.12
C ASP A 633 -30.62 -11.83 39.90
N LEU A 634 -29.31 -11.56 39.78
CA LEU A 634 -28.48 -12.16 38.74
C LEU A 634 -28.62 -13.70 38.71
N PRO A 635 -28.69 -14.32 37.51
CA PRO A 635 -28.83 -15.77 37.38
C PRO A 635 -27.68 -16.53 38.07
N LYS A 636 -28.00 -17.53 38.89
CA LYS A 636 -26.99 -18.34 39.61
C LYS A 636 -26.09 -19.15 38.65
N THR A 637 -26.52 -19.35 37.42
CA THR A 637 -25.76 -20.02 36.35
C THR A 637 -24.74 -19.12 35.67
N LEU A 638 -24.72 -17.82 35.98
CA LEU A 638 -23.84 -16.85 35.34
C LEU A 638 -22.40 -17.10 35.77
N GLU A 639 -21.52 -17.33 34.79
CA GLU A 639 -20.10 -17.64 35.00
C GLU A 639 -19.17 -16.55 34.44
N ILE A 640 -19.61 -15.83 33.39
CA ILE A 640 -18.84 -14.77 32.73
C ILE A 640 -19.64 -13.47 32.75
N LEU A 641 -19.03 -12.40 33.28
CA LEU A 641 -19.66 -11.08 33.38
C LEU A 641 -18.70 -9.98 32.91
N GLU A 642 -19.15 -9.12 32.00
CA GLU A 642 -18.50 -7.82 31.74
C GLU A 642 -19.22 -6.71 32.49
N ILE A 643 -18.46 -5.87 33.18
CA ILE A 643 -18.95 -4.70 33.89
C ILE A 643 -18.52 -3.40 33.19
N GLY A 644 -19.35 -2.37 33.36
CA GLY A 644 -19.10 -1.02 32.84
C GLY A 644 -18.37 -0.12 33.84
N LYS A 645 -18.88 1.10 34.02
CA LYS A 645 -18.29 2.19 34.82
C LYS A 645 -18.80 2.29 36.25
N TYR A 646 -19.85 1.54 36.57
CA TYR A 646 -20.49 1.62 37.87
C TYR A 646 -19.53 1.19 38.99
N PRO A 647 -19.34 2.00 40.05
CA PRO A 647 -18.47 1.65 41.18
C PRO A 647 -18.94 0.38 41.89
N LEU A 648 -18.04 -0.59 42.05
CA LEU A 648 -18.33 -1.85 42.74
C LEU A 648 -18.37 -1.68 44.25
N LYS A 649 -19.22 -2.47 44.90
CA LYS A 649 -19.22 -2.71 46.35
C LYS A 649 -19.08 -4.21 46.65
N PRO A 650 -18.56 -4.59 47.83
CA PRO A 650 -18.51 -5.99 48.24
C PRO A 650 -19.90 -6.64 48.19
N GLY A 651 -20.01 -7.74 47.45
CA GLY A 651 -21.27 -8.47 47.25
C GLY A 651 -22.06 -8.10 45.99
N ASP A 652 -21.68 -7.06 45.25
CA ASP A 652 -22.34 -6.68 43.98
C ASP A 652 -22.16 -7.75 42.90
N ILE A 653 -21.01 -8.43 42.89
CA ILE A 653 -20.68 -9.50 41.93
C ILE A 653 -20.92 -10.85 42.62
N PRO A 654 -21.79 -11.73 42.06
CA PRO A 654 -22.11 -13.00 42.70
C PRO A 654 -20.94 -13.98 42.64
N PRO A 655 -20.82 -14.90 43.62
CA PRO A 655 -19.73 -15.88 43.68
C PRO A 655 -19.78 -16.94 42.58
N SER A 656 -20.85 -17.01 41.78
CA SER A 656 -20.92 -17.89 40.61
C SER A 656 -19.99 -17.44 39.48
N ILE A 657 -19.59 -16.16 39.45
CA ILE A 657 -18.72 -15.61 38.41
C ILE A 657 -17.30 -16.17 38.53
N LYS A 658 -16.85 -16.82 37.45
CA LYS A 658 -15.50 -17.38 37.31
C LYS A 658 -14.61 -16.50 36.44
N HIS A 659 -15.18 -15.73 35.51
CA HIS A 659 -14.47 -14.81 34.62
C HIS A 659 -15.15 -13.45 34.64
N LEU A 660 -14.41 -12.44 35.09
CA LEU A 660 -14.88 -11.06 35.13
C LEU A 660 -14.09 -10.22 34.12
N ILE A 661 -14.81 -9.36 33.38
CA ILE A 661 -14.23 -8.45 32.40
C ILE A 661 -14.57 -7.01 32.80
N ILE A 662 -13.57 -6.17 32.96
CA ILE A 662 -13.74 -4.75 33.25
C ILE A 662 -13.66 -3.99 31.93
N GLY A 663 -14.82 -3.81 31.30
CA GLY A 663 -14.93 -3.16 29.99
C GLY A 663 -14.99 -1.63 30.06
N GLY A 664 -15.52 -1.08 31.15
CA GLY A 664 -15.73 0.36 31.33
C GLY A 664 -14.60 1.10 32.09
N ARG A 665 -14.71 2.43 32.16
CA ARG A 665 -13.86 3.36 32.93
C ARG A 665 -14.11 3.26 34.45
N LEU A 666 -13.88 2.09 35.04
CA LEU A 666 -13.94 1.94 36.49
C LEU A 666 -12.76 2.71 37.12
N SER A 667 -13.03 3.45 38.20
CA SER A 667 -12.01 4.31 38.83
C SER A 667 -11.10 3.54 39.78
N VAL A 668 -11.68 2.66 40.61
CA VAL A 668 -10.96 1.92 41.66
C VAL A 668 -11.60 0.55 41.88
N ILE A 669 -10.78 -0.43 42.25
CA ILE A 669 -11.21 -1.68 42.87
C ILE A 669 -10.54 -1.75 44.24
N ASN A 670 -11.34 -2.01 45.27
CA ASN A 670 -10.86 -2.20 46.63
C ASN A 670 -10.80 -3.69 46.97
N PRO A 671 -10.01 -4.07 47.99
CA PRO A 671 -10.03 -5.42 48.52
C PRO A 671 -11.43 -5.85 48.95
N GLY A 672 -11.90 -6.99 48.46
CA GLY A 672 -13.24 -7.53 48.74
C GLY A 672 -14.33 -7.13 47.74
N ASP A 673 -14.07 -6.22 46.80
CA ASP A 673 -15.04 -5.86 45.74
C ASP A 673 -15.23 -7.00 44.72
N LEU A 674 -14.20 -7.82 44.52
CA LEU A 674 -14.23 -8.99 43.62
C LEU A 674 -14.50 -10.28 44.40
N PRO A 675 -15.27 -11.24 43.85
CA PRO A 675 -15.61 -12.48 44.56
C PRO A 675 -14.39 -13.39 44.71
N SER A 676 -14.24 -14.03 45.87
CA SER A 676 -13.13 -14.93 46.19
C SER A 676 -13.11 -16.25 45.40
N THR A 677 -14.11 -16.48 44.55
CA THR A 677 -14.22 -17.63 43.65
C THR A 677 -13.67 -17.33 42.24
N LEU A 678 -13.34 -16.07 41.95
CA LEU A 678 -12.96 -15.62 40.61
C LEU A 678 -11.69 -16.32 40.13
N LYS A 679 -11.70 -16.88 38.91
CA LYS A 679 -10.57 -17.59 38.31
C LYS A 679 -9.83 -16.78 37.25
N ARG A 680 -10.53 -15.88 36.57
CA ARG A 680 -9.98 -15.04 35.51
C ARG A 680 -10.49 -13.60 35.62
N LEU A 681 -9.58 -12.65 35.45
CA LEU A 681 -9.88 -11.23 35.43
C LEU A 681 -9.29 -10.59 34.17
N ASP A 682 -10.13 -9.98 33.33
CA ASP A 682 -9.67 -9.22 32.18
C ASP A 682 -9.98 -7.74 32.41
N ILE A 683 -9.01 -6.86 32.19
CA ILE A 683 -9.12 -5.40 32.34
C ILE A 683 -8.88 -4.76 30.98
N TYR A 684 -9.88 -4.07 30.45
CA TYR A 684 -9.80 -3.47 29.13
C TYR A 684 -9.05 -2.12 29.15
N THR A 685 -7.74 -2.16 29.01
CA THR A 685 -6.82 -1.02 29.18
C THR A 685 -6.96 0.07 28.12
N GLY A 686 -7.51 -0.23 26.94
CA GLY A 686 -7.75 0.77 25.90
C GLY A 686 -8.72 1.89 26.31
N ARG A 687 -9.50 1.66 27.36
CA ARG A 687 -10.50 2.62 27.86
C ARG A 687 -10.56 2.67 29.37
N CYS A 688 -9.70 1.96 30.09
CA CYS A 688 -9.80 1.82 31.54
C CYS A 688 -8.43 2.06 32.17
N ASN A 689 -8.40 2.90 33.20
CA ASN A 689 -7.22 3.23 33.98
C ASN A 689 -7.47 2.96 35.48
N VAL A 690 -8.08 1.81 35.77
CA VAL A 690 -8.58 1.46 37.10
C VAL A 690 -7.46 1.33 38.13
N GLN A 691 -7.62 1.99 39.28
CA GLN A 691 -6.70 1.87 40.39
C GLN A 691 -6.91 0.54 41.13
N LEU A 692 -5.88 -0.29 41.16
CA LEU A 692 -5.86 -1.54 41.93
C LEU A 692 -5.10 -1.33 43.24
N LYS A 693 -5.73 -1.61 44.38
CA LYS A 693 -5.05 -1.66 45.68
C LYS A 693 -4.49 -3.08 45.93
N VAL A 694 -3.50 -3.21 46.81
CA VAL A 694 -3.01 -4.53 47.27
C VAL A 694 -4.19 -5.31 47.85
N GLY A 695 -4.39 -6.55 47.40
CA GLY A 695 -5.54 -7.39 47.78
C GLY A 695 -6.83 -7.15 46.99
N SER A 696 -6.85 -6.26 46.00
CA SER A 696 -8.03 -6.03 45.14
C SER A 696 -8.33 -7.23 44.22
N ILE A 697 -7.29 -7.95 43.82
CA ILE A 697 -7.40 -9.16 43.01
C ILE A 697 -7.36 -10.37 43.95
N PRO A 698 -8.39 -11.23 43.98
CA PRO A 698 -8.45 -12.38 44.86
C PRO A 698 -7.38 -13.45 44.54
N ASN A 699 -6.86 -14.13 45.56
CA ASN A 699 -5.91 -15.26 45.44
C ASN A 699 -6.48 -16.51 44.74
N SER A 700 -7.74 -16.47 44.31
CA SER A 700 -8.33 -17.51 43.47
C SER A 700 -8.01 -17.33 41.98
N VAL A 701 -7.58 -16.13 41.57
CA VAL A 701 -7.36 -15.75 40.17
C VAL A 701 -6.09 -16.42 39.65
N GLU A 702 -6.23 -17.20 38.58
CA GLU A 702 -5.13 -17.95 37.95
C GLU A 702 -4.67 -17.30 36.64
N ARG A 703 -5.51 -16.44 36.04
CA ARG A 703 -5.19 -15.67 34.84
C ARG A 703 -5.67 -14.23 34.95
N ILE A 704 -4.81 -13.29 34.60
CA ILE A 704 -5.16 -11.87 34.54
C ILE A 704 -4.67 -11.23 33.26
N ASP A 705 -5.56 -10.58 32.52
CA ASP A 705 -5.23 -9.99 31.23
C ASP A 705 -5.55 -8.48 31.24
N PHE A 706 -4.57 -7.65 30.89
CA PHE A 706 -4.71 -6.23 30.63
C PHE A 706 -4.75 -6.05 29.10
N ILE A 707 -5.92 -5.85 28.50
CA ILE A 707 -6.14 -5.98 27.05
C ILE A 707 -6.58 -4.65 26.44
N SER A 708 -6.04 -4.29 25.27
CA SER A 708 -6.57 -3.23 24.40
C SER A 708 -6.75 -3.72 22.97
N TYR A 709 -7.85 -3.32 22.30
CA TYR A 709 -8.12 -3.61 20.88
C TYR A 709 -7.57 -2.51 19.94
N SER A 710 -6.88 -1.50 20.49
CA SER A 710 -6.16 -0.47 19.73
C SER A 710 -4.69 -0.46 20.13
N ASN A 711 -3.82 0.13 19.31
CA ASN A 711 -2.40 0.38 19.64
C ASN A 711 -2.23 1.49 20.71
N TYR A 712 -3.24 1.68 21.55
CA TYR A 712 -3.32 2.68 22.58
C TYR A 712 -3.92 2.04 23.83
N SER A 713 -3.32 2.34 24.98
CA SER A 713 -3.76 1.90 26.29
C SER A 713 -3.84 3.15 27.19
N GLU A 714 -5.01 3.39 27.77
CA GLU A 714 -5.24 4.45 28.78
C GLU A 714 -4.66 4.05 30.15
N TYR A 715 -4.22 2.81 30.33
CA TYR A 715 -3.78 2.29 31.62
C TYR A 715 -2.38 2.79 31.99
N SER A 716 -2.31 3.63 33.01
CA SER A 716 -1.12 4.31 33.51
C SER A 716 -0.86 4.08 35.01
N GLN A 717 -1.65 3.23 35.68
CA GLN A 717 -1.45 2.93 37.10
C GLN A 717 -0.16 2.13 37.32
N VAL A 718 0.51 2.35 38.45
CA VAL A 718 1.72 1.59 38.80
C VAL A 718 1.33 0.19 39.29
N ILE A 719 1.90 -0.87 38.70
CA ILE A 719 1.77 -2.23 39.25
C ILE A 719 2.84 -2.41 40.33
N LYS A 720 2.39 -2.41 41.59
CA LYS A 720 3.22 -2.59 42.79
C LYS A 720 3.25 -4.05 43.24
N VAL A 721 4.25 -4.38 44.05
CA VAL A 721 4.33 -5.67 44.74
C VAL A 721 3.04 -5.95 45.51
N GLY A 722 2.48 -7.15 45.32
CA GLY A 722 1.25 -7.59 45.98
C GLY A 722 -0.06 -7.17 45.30
N ILE A 723 -0.04 -6.39 44.21
CA ILE A 723 -1.25 -6.16 43.39
C ILE A 723 -1.64 -7.44 42.64
N ILE A 724 -0.68 -8.06 41.97
CA ILE A 724 -0.88 -9.34 41.29
C ILE A 724 -0.65 -10.47 42.30
N PRO A 725 -1.64 -11.34 42.58
CA PRO A 725 -1.49 -12.38 43.58
C PRO A 725 -0.65 -13.57 43.09
N ASP A 726 -0.01 -14.27 44.03
CA ASP A 726 0.84 -15.44 43.76
C ASP A 726 0.08 -16.63 43.14
N SER A 727 -1.24 -16.58 43.06
CA SER A 727 -2.04 -17.58 42.36
C SER A 727 -1.99 -17.48 40.83
N VAL A 728 -1.57 -16.32 40.30
CA VAL A 728 -1.58 -16.06 38.85
C VAL A 728 -0.50 -16.86 38.13
N LYS A 729 -0.91 -17.67 37.16
CA LYS A 729 -0.01 -18.51 36.34
C LYS A 729 0.18 -17.96 34.93
N GLN A 730 -0.81 -17.21 34.42
CA GLN A 730 -0.84 -16.67 33.07
C GLN A 730 -1.24 -15.20 33.08
N MET A 731 -0.60 -14.41 32.23
CA MET A 731 -0.90 -12.99 32.13
C MET A 731 -0.72 -12.44 30.71
N HIS A 732 -1.62 -11.56 30.28
CA HIS A 732 -1.44 -10.71 29.10
C HIS A 732 -1.32 -9.25 29.52
N LEU A 733 -0.29 -8.54 29.06
CA LEU A 733 -0.07 -7.13 29.32
C LEU A 733 -0.05 -6.32 28.01
N HIS A 734 -1.12 -5.56 27.78
CA HIS A 734 -1.18 -4.51 26.76
C HIS A 734 -1.17 -3.15 27.47
N LEU A 735 0.03 -2.59 27.60
CA LEU A 735 0.31 -1.44 28.47
C LEU A 735 0.74 -0.22 27.65
N GLY A 736 0.38 0.97 28.15
CA GLY A 736 0.75 2.25 27.55
C GLY A 736 2.25 2.56 27.70
N SER A 737 2.76 3.53 26.93
CA SER A 737 4.15 4.03 27.05
C SER A 737 4.47 4.64 28.43
N ASN A 738 3.46 5.10 29.16
CA ASN A 738 3.60 5.78 30.45
C ASN A 738 3.41 4.84 31.66
N HIS A 739 3.22 3.54 31.43
CA HIS A 739 2.97 2.58 32.48
C HIS A 739 4.27 2.18 33.21
N ILE A 740 4.18 1.90 34.52
CA ILE A 740 5.31 1.50 35.35
C ILE A 740 4.98 0.20 36.09
N ILE A 741 5.82 -0.81 35.92
CA ILE A 741 5.83 -2.03 36.73
C ILE A 741 7.01 -1.93 37.69
N GLU A 742 6.76 -1.98 39.00
CA GLU A 742 7.84 -1.97 39.99
C GLU A 742 8.69 -3.26 39.87
N PRO A 743 10.00 -3.18 40.15
CA PRO A 743 10.83 -4.38 40.24
C PRO A 743 10.21 -5.40 41.21
N ASN A 744 10.17 -6.68 40.81
CA ASN A 744 9.55 -7.78 41.56
C ASN A 744 8.02 -7.69 41.77
N ALA A 745 7.31 -6.79 41.08
CA ALA A 745 5.85 -6.70 41.20
C ALA A 745 5.11 -7.88 40.55
N LEU A 746 5.77 -8.60 39.64
CA LEU A 746 5.23 -9.81 39.01
C LEU A 746 5.64 -11.05 39.83
N PRO A 747 4.69 -11.90 40.27
CA PRO A 747 5.00 -13.04 41.11
C PRO A 747 5.71 -14.18 40.36
N ASN A 748 6.53 -14.94 41.08
CA ASN A 748 7.27 -16.11 40.57
C ASN A 748 6.38 -17.32 40.22
N SER A 749 5.07 -17.21 40.40
CA SER A 749 4.10 -18.23 39.98
C SER A 749 3.71 -18.10 38.51
N ILE A 750 4.09 -17.01 37.83
CA ILE A 750 3.77 -16.80 36.42
C ILE A 750 4.68 -17.65 35.54
N HIS A 751 4.06 -18.42 34.64
CA HIS A 751 4.77 -19.31 33.71
C HIS A 751 4.59 -18.90 32.24
N THR A 752 3.54 -18.14 31.93
CA THR A 752 3.21 -17.70 30.57
C THR A 752 2.83 -16.22 30.56
N VAL A 753 3.52 -15.44 29.74
CA VAL A 753 3.30 -14.00 29.60
C VAL A 753 3.15 -13.63 28.12
N ILE A 754 2.13 -12.83 27.82
CA ILE A 754 1.98 -12.16 26.54
C ILE A 754 2.17 -10.66 26.79
N LEU A 755 3.04 -10.00 26.03
CA LEU A 755 3.32 -8.57 26.13
C LEU A 755 2.99 -7.91 24.79
N ASN A 756 2.21 -6.83 24.82
CA ASN A 756 2.07 -5.92 23.69
C ASN A 756 2.75 -4.61 24.06
N LEU A 757 3.91 -4.36 23.44
CA LEU A 757 4.80 -3.24 23.71
C LEU A 757 4.55 -2.12 22.71
N LEU A 758 4.18 -0.96 23.24
CA LEU A 758 4.13 0.27 22.46
C LEU A 758 5.51 0.95 22.42
N PRO A 759 5.75 1.89 21.49
CA PRO A 759 6.99 2.65 21.46
C PRO A 759 7.26 3.33 22.81
N ASN A 760 8.47 3.12 23.36
CA ASN A 760 8.94 3.62 24.65
C ASN A 760 8.41 2.89 25.92
N SER A 761 7.75 1.73 25.81
CA SER A 761 7.40 0.94 27.00
C SER A 761 8.63 0.49 27.80
N ASN A 762 8.67 0.84 29.10
CA ASN A 762 9.71 0.41 30.03
C ASN A 762 9.21 -0.75 30.89
N ILE A 763 9.84 -1.93 30.77
CA ILE A 763 9.46 -3.15 31.49
C ILE A 763 10.67 -3.65 32.29
N PRO A 764 10.52 -3.98 33.58
CA PRO A 764 11.59 -4.55 34.39
C PRO A 764 11.94 -5.97 33.93
N LYS A 765 13.09 -6.49 34.38
CA LYS A 765 13.45 -7.89 34.16
C LYS A 765 12.33 -8.82 34.67
N LEU A 766 11.83 -9.67 33.78
CA LEU A 766 10.74 -10.58 34.08
C LEU A 766 11.22 -11.76 34.96
N PRO A 767 10.34 -12.34 35.79
CA PRO A 767 10.68 -13.50 36.64
C PRO A 767 11.22 -14.71 35.88
N ASN A 768 12.24 -15.37 36.45
CA ASN A 768 12.82 -16.61 35.91
C ASN A 768 11.88 -17.83 35.98
N SER A 769 10.68 -17.70 36.54
CA SER A 769 9.65 -18.73 36.48
C SER A 769 8.97 -18.84 35.10
N ILE A 770 9.08 -17.80 34.27
CA ILE A 770 8.41 -17.71 32.97
C ILE A 770 9.07 -18.67 31.98
N LYS A 771 8.26 -19.58 31.43
CA LYS A 771 8.68 -20.57 30.43
C LYS A 771 8.26 -20.18 29.02
N ASN A 772 7.12 -19.50 28.89
CA ASN A 772 6.55 -19.06 27.62
C ASN A 772 6.39 -17.54 27.61
N LEU A 773 7.05 -16.87 26.67
CA LEU A 773 6.95 -15.43 26.48
C LEU A 773 6.54 -15.13 25.04
N THR A 774 5.47 -14.36 24.89
CA THR A 774 5.05 -13.81 23.61
C THR A 774 5.15 -12.30 23.67
N VAL A 775 5.75 -11.67 22.66
CA VAL A 775 5.95 -10.22 22.62
C VAL A 775 5.51 -9.68 21.27
N HIS A 776 4.61 -8.70 21.26
CA HIS A 776 4.25 -7.90 20.10
C HIS A 776 4.92 -6.54 20.25
N CYS A 777 5.71 -6.10 19.28
CA CYS A 777 6.48 -4.85 19.38
C CYS A 777 6.91 -4.29 18.03
N GLU A 778 7.20 -2.98 17.97
CA GLU A 778 7.95 -2.40 16.86
C GLU A 778 9.48 -2.61 17.01
N LEU A 779 10.00 -2.57 18.25
CA LEU A 779 11.41 -2.78 18.59
C LEU A 779 11.52 -3.78 19.74
N PHE A 780 12.27 -4.87 19.54
CA PHE A 780 12.48 -5.90 20.56
C PHE A 780 13.76 -5.66 21.34
N ARG A 781 13.67 -5.57 22.68
CA ARG A 781 14.81 -5.42 23.59
C ARG A 781 14.96 -6.69 24.42
N THR A 782 16.19 -7.13 24.69
CA THR A 782 16.42 -8.38 25.44
C THR A 782 16.57 -8.20 26.94
N ASP A 783 16.64 -6.96 27.44
CA ASP A 783 16.90 -6.62 28.84
C ASP A 783 15.82 -7.10 29.82
N PHE A 784 14.57 -7.22 29.36
CA PHE A 784 13.47 -7.73 30.19
C PHE A 784 13.31 -9.25 30.13
N VAL A 785 14.01 -9.94 29.23
CA VAL A 785 13.83 -11.38 28.98
C VAL A 785 14.42 -12.20 30.14
N PRO A 786 13.71 -13.18 30.72
CA PRO A 786 14.25 -14.04 31.77
C PRO A 786 15.37 -14.95 31.27
N ASP A 787 16.39 -15.18 32.10
CA ASP A 787 17.56 -15.98 31.71
C ASP A 787 17.23 -17.47 31.54
N SER A 788 16.13 -17.95 32.12
CA SER A 788 15.65 -19.34 32.10
C SER A 788 14.57 -19.62 31.05
N LEU A 789 14.23 -18.63 30.21
CA LEU A 789 13.13 -18.72 29.26
C LEU A 789 13.33 -19.87 28.25
N LYS A 790 12.27 -20.66 27.99
CA LYS A 790 12.34 -21.80 27.06
C LYS A 790 11.71 -21.52 25.70
N ASN A 791 10.58 -20.81 25.68
CA ASN A 791 9.79 -20.57 24.48
C ASN A 791 9.58 -19.07 24.31
N LEU A 792 10.06 -18.52 23.19
CA LEU A 792 9.91 -17.12 22.84
C LEU A 792 9.17 -17.00 21.51
N THR A 793 8.16 -16.13 21.48
CA THR A 793 7.49 -15.71 20.25
C THR A 793 7.55 -14.19 20.15
N VAL A 794 8.05 -13.66 19.05
CA VAL A 794 8.15 -12.22 18.81
C VAL A 794 7.40 -11.88 17.53
N TYR A 795 6.40 -11.00 17.66
CA TYR A 795 5.63 -10.44 16.55
C TYR A 795 6.11 -9.00 16.32
N TYR A 796 6.63 -8.74 15.13
CA TYR A 796 7.08 -7.42 14.70
C TYR A 796 5.99 -6.74 13.86
N GLU A 797 5.58 -5.53 14.25
CA GLU A 797 4.62 -4.76 13.45
C GLU A 797 5.26 -4.22 12.15
N ARG A 798 6.54 -3.82 12.19
CA ARG A 798 7.36 -3.34 11.05
C ARG A 798 8.84 -3.52 11.33
N ASP A 799 9.63 -3.99 10.35
CA ASP A 799 11.09 -4.22 10.41
C ASP A 799 11.62 -4.94 11.66
N ILE A 800 12.45 -5.97 11.49
CA ILE A 800 13.11 -6.58 12.66
C ILE A 800 14.23 -5.69 13.17
N ARG A 801 14.03 -5.15 14.37
CA ARG A 801 15.03 -4.44 15.13
C ARG A 801 15.15 -5.13 16.48
N GLN A 802 16.24 -5.87 16.69
CA GLN A 802 16.59 -6.50 17.97
C GLN A 802 17.74 -5.71 18.61
N ASN A 803 17.62 -5.42 19.90
CA ASN A 803 18.69 -4.80 20.68
C ASN A 803 19.10 -5.72 21.84
N GLY A 804 20.32 -6.26 21.75
CA GLY A 804 20.91 -7.18 22.72
C GLY A 804 20.85 -8.67 22.32
N GLU A 805 21.57 -9.51 23.06
CA GLU A 805 21.63 -10.96 22.85
C GLU A 805 20.46 -11.68 23.56
N LEU A 806 19.95 -12.75 22.95
CA LEU A 806 18.92 -13.60 23.54
C LEU A 806 19.55 -14.62 24.51
N PRO A 807 18.88 -14.98 25.62
CA PRO A 807 19.37 -16.02 26.52
C PRO A 807 19.56 -17.38 25.84
N ASP A 808 20.69 -18.03 26.11
CA ASP A 808 21.04 -19.36 25.57
C ASP A 808 20.08 -20.48 26.00
N SER A 809 19.21 -20.24 26.99
CA SER A 809 18.24 -21.22 27.52
C SER A 809 17.04 -21.48 26.61
N ILE A 810 16.80 -20.60 25.63
CA ILE A 810 15.67 -20.65 24.70
C ILE A 810 15.82 -21.84 23.75
N GLU A 811 14.80 -22.70 23.74
CA GLU A 811 14.75 -23.91 22.90
C GLU A 811 13.83 -23.74 21.69
N ASN A 812 12.79 -22.90 21.80
CA ASN A 812 11.84 -22.65 20.70
C ASN A 812 11.69 -21.14 20.46
N LEU A 813 11.95 -20.71 19.23
CA LEU A 813 11.84 -19.32 18.81
C LEU A 813 10.90 -19.20 17.60
N ILE A 814 9.89 -18.36 17.73
CA ILE A 814 8.98 -17.99 16.64
C ILE A 814 9.12 -16.49 16.39
N ILE A 815 9.37 -16.12 15.15
CA ILE A 815 9.43 -14.73 14.69
C ILE A 815 8.32 -14.55 13.66
N GLU A 816 7.44 -13.57 13.89
CA GLU A 816 6.33 -13.24 13.00
C GLU A 816 6.36 -11.76 12.60
N THR A 817 5.99 -11.43 11.36
CA THR A 817 5.97 -10.04 10.86
C THR A 817 4.83 -9.77 9.87
N ASP A 818 4.20 -8.60 9.98
CA ASP A 818 3.13 -8.16 9.07
C ASP A 818 3.68 -7.55 7.75
N THR A 819 4.94 -7.13 7.73
CA THR A 819 5.63 -6.48 6.58
C THR A 819 6.82 -7.30 6.08
N GLU A 820 7.48 -6.85 5.01
CA GLU A 820 8.72 -7.47 4.50
C GLU A 820 9.77 -7.69 5.61
N PHE A 821 10.32 -8.89 5.66
CA PHE A 821 11.44 -9.24 6.52
C PHE A 821 12.73 -8.87 5.76
N MET A 822 13.28 -7.70 6.09
CA MET A 822 14.51 -7.11 5.53
C MET A 822 15.67 -7.11 6.56
N ALA A 823 15.79 -8.15 7.39
CA ALA A 823 16.86 -8.20 8.38
C ALA A 823 18.16 -8.78 7.83
N ILE A 824 19.25 -8.02 7.97
CA ILE A 824 20.61 -8.56 7.99
C ILE A 824 20.73 -9.39 9.27
N LEU A 825 20.62 -10.72 9.15
CA LEU A 825 20.84 -11.62 10.28
C LEU A 825 22.32 -11.53 10.69
N THR A 826 22.60 -11.04 11.89
CA THR A 826 23.96 -11.01 12.44
C THR A 826 24.30 -12.34 13.13
N PRO A 827 25.59 -12.72 13.26
CA PRO A 827 25.99 -14.03 13.80
C PRO A 827 25.52 -14.34 15.23
N ASN A 828 25.21 -13.34 16.06
CA ASN A 828 24.81 -13.53 17.46
C ASN A 828 23.29 -13.43 17.68
N LEU A 829 22.50 -13.54 16.61
CA LEU A 829 21.05 -13.36 16.70
C LEU A 829 20.33 -14.52 17.41
N PHE A 830 20.82 -15.75 17.26
CA PHE A 830 20.12 -16.95 17.72
C PHE A 830 20.81 -17.61 18.94
N PRO A 831 20.03 -18.06 19.94
CA PRO A 831 20.52 -18.82 21.10
C PRO A 831 21.23 -20.11 20.71
N LYS A 832 22.28 -20.49 21.44
CA LYS A 832 23.07 -21.71 21.14
C LYS A 832 22.31 -23.01 21.38
N GLN A 833 21.31 -23.04 22.28
CA GLN A 833 20.51 -24.25 22.58
C GLN A 833 19.19 -24.34 21.79
N LEU A 834 19.03 -23.50 20.77
CA LEU A 834 17.79 -23.41 20.00
C LEU A 834 17.51 -24.72 19.22
N LYS A 835 16.40 -25.38 19.52
CA LYS A 835 15.96 -26.64 18.87
C LYS A 835 14.98 -26.39 17.73
N SER A 836 14.13 -25.37 17.84
CA SER A 836 13.11 -25.05 16.84
C SER A 836 13.10 -23.57 16.50
N LEU A 837 13.13 -23.25 15.20
CA LEU A 837 13.02 -21.90 14.66
C LEU A 837 11.89 -21.83 13.63
N THR A 838 10.94 -20.92 13.84
CA THR A 838 9.90 -20.58 12.85
C THR A 838 9.97 -19.10 12.52
N ILE A 839 10.05 -18.77 11.24
CA ILE A 839 9.95 -17.40 10.74
C ILE A 839 8.76 -17.33 9.78
N GLN A 840 7.75 -16.53 10.11
CA GLN A 840 6.52 -16.42 9.35
C GLN A 840 5.99 -15.00 9.14
N GLY A 841 5.17 -14.79 8.10
CA GLY A 841 4.68 -13.46 7.70
C GLY A 841 5.67 -12.65 6.83
N GLY A 842 5.20 -11.57 6.19
CA GLY A 842 6.02 -10.73 5.29
C GLY A 842 6.52 -11.40 3.99
N GLU A 843 7.23 -10.66 3.12
CA GLU A 843 8.19 -11.26 2.17
C GLU A 843 9.55 -11.42 2.88
N ILE A 844 10.10 -12.64 2.95
CA ILE A 844 11.42 -12.88 3.56
C ILE A 844 12.52 -12.71 2.51
N GLN A 845 13.21 -11.56 2.52
CA GLN A 845 14.45 -11.34 1.77
C GLN A 845 15.63 -11.77 2.63
N MET A 846 15.94 -13.06 2.59
CA MET A 846 17.03 -13.61 3.39
C MET A 846 18.40 -13.31 2.74
N PHE A 847 19.36 -12.91 3.58
CA PHE A 847 20.79 -13.19 3.42
C PHE A 847 21.22 -14.03 4.63
N ILE A 848 21.02 -15.35 4.58
CA ILE A 848 21.70 -16.22 5.57
C ILE A 848 23.15 -16.35 5.11
N SER A 849 24.06 -15.61 5.77
CA SER A 849 25.46 -16.02 5.77
C SER A 849 25.57 -17.37 6.48
N PRO A 850 26.27 -18.36 5.92
CA PRO A 850 26.23 -19.77 6.36
C PRO A 850 26.82 -20.10 7.75
N LYS A 851 26.97 -19.13 8.66
CA LYS A 851 27.46 -19.30 10.04
C LYS A 851 26.46 -18.88 11.13
N ILE A 852 25.20 -18.58 10.78
CA ILE A 852 24.26 -17.92 11.69
C ILE A 852 23.31 -18.90 12.43
N LEU A 853 22.94 -20.03 11.83
CA LEU A 853 22.05 -21.00 12.49
C LEU A 853 22.82 -21.86 13.51
N PRO A 854 22.28 -22.09 14.71
CA PRO A 854 22.94 -22.91 15.73
C PRO A 854 22.94 -24.39 15.35
N ASP A 855 24.03 -25.10 15.67
CA ASP A 855 24.20 -26.53 15.37
C ASP A 855 23.19 -27.44 16.10
N SER A 856 22.57 -26.94 17.17
CA SER A 856 21.56 -27.63 17.98
C SER A 856 20.16 -27.66 17.33
N LEU A 857 19.96 -26.98 16.20
CA LEU A 857 18.66 -26.82 15.57
C LEU A 857 18.16 -28.13 14.94
N GLN A 858 16.97 -28.57 15.36
CA GLN A 858 16.30 -29.80 14.92
C GLN A 858 15.12 -29.54 13.99
N SER A 859 14.47 -28.38 14.10
CA SER A 859 13.32 -28.00 13.26
C SER A 859 13.44 -26.57 12.74
N LEU A 860 13.26 -26.37 11.43
CA LEU A 860 13.28 -25.08 10.76
C LEU A 860 12.03 -24.90 9.89
N SER A 861 11.28 -23.82 10.11
CA SER A 861 10.12 -23.45 9.30
C SER A 861 10.25 -22.02 8.78
N LEU A 862 10.22 -21.86 7.46
CA LEU A 862 10.31 -20.57 6.77
C LEU A 862 9.12 -20.39 5.82
N THR A 863 8.32 -19.34 6.04
CA THR A 863 7.15 -19.04 5.18
C THR A 863 7.37 -17.76 4.38
N ASN A 864 6.96 -17.71 3.11
CA ASN A 864 7.09 -16.59 2.16
C ASN A 864 8.55 -16.17 1.82
N LEU A 865 9.45 -17.15 1.67
CA LEU A 865 10.86 -16.92 1.30
C LEU A 865 11.05 -16.41 -0.14
N ASN A 866 11.45 -15.16 -0.33
CA ASN A 866 11.76 -14.58 -1.65
C ASN A 866 13.29 -14.57 -1.88
N GLY A 867 13.79 -15.27 -2.92
CA GLY A 867 15.23 -15.33 -3.23
C GLY A 867 15.76 -16.69 -3.69
N ASN A 868 17.08 -16.80 -3.88
CA ASN A 868 17.77 -18.00 -4.36
C ASN A 868 18.03 -19.00 -3.21
N LEU A 869 17.49 -20.22 -3.31
CA LEU A 869 17.70 -21.30 -2.34
C LEU A 869 19.16 -21.75 -2.15
N ASN A 870 20.10 -21.32 -3.02
CA ASN A 870 21.53 -21.54 -2.84
C ASN A 870 22.09 -21.00 -1.51
N GLN A 871 21.37 -20.10 -0.83
CA GLN A 871 21.74 -19.63 0.51
C GLN A 871 21.52 -20.70 1.61
N LEU A 872 20.75 -21.76 1.34
CA LEU A 872 20.50 -22.86 2.29
C LEU A 872 21.52 -24.01 2.18
N LYS A 873 22.66 -23.82 1.51
CA LYS A 873 23.67 -24.89 1.28
C LYS A 873 24.32 -25.44 2.55
N ASN A 874 24.19 -24.76 3.69
CA ASN A 874 24.85 -25.12 4.95
C ASN A 874 23.84 -25.23 6.10
N LEU A 875 22.83 -26.09 5.93
CA LEU A 875 21.88 -26.40 7.02
C LEU A 875 22.58 -27.21 8.14
N PRO A 876 22.17 -27.02 9.42
CA PRO A 876 22.71 -27.79 10.54
C PRO A 876 22.60 -29.30 10.32
N LYS A 877 23.67 -30.04 10.62
CA LYS A 877 23.75 -31.49 10.38
C LYS A 877 22.75 -32.33 11.20
N GLN A 878 22.17 -31.75 12.26
CA GLN A 878 21.20 -32.41 13.14
C GLN A 878 19.74 -32.07 12.79
N LEU A 879 19.50 -31.28 11.73
CA LEU A 879 18.16 -30.84 11.35
C LEU A 879 17.29 -32.04 10.94
N GLU A 880 16.18 -32.27 11.63
CA GLU A 880 15.25 -33.39 11.38
C GLU A 880 14.00 -32.95 10.61
N SER A 881 13.60 -31.68 10.73
CA SER A 881 12.38 -31.14 10.11
C SER A 881 12.68 -29.83 9.36
N LEU A 882 12.26 -29.76 8.10
CA LEU A 882 12.35 -28.56 7.26
C LEU A 882 11.01 -28.27 6.58
N ILE A 883 10.45 -27.10 6.84
CA ILE A 883 9.20 -26.62 6.23
C ILE A 883 9.49 -25.33 5.45
N LEU A 884 9.24 -25.38 4.15
CA LEU A 884 9.37 -24.25 3.23
C LEU A 884 8.02 -24.01 2.55
N THR A 885 7.48 -22.79 2.66
CA THR A 885 6.20 -22.46 2.02
C THR A 885 6.30 -21.12 1.29
N ASN A 886 6.11 -21.08 -0.04
CA ASN A 886 6.02 -19.81 -0.79
C ASN A 886 5.48 -20.01 -2.22
N GLN A 887 4.90 -18.98 -2.84
CA GLN A 887 4.40 -18.92 -4.22
C GLN A 887 5.46 -18.59 -5.31
N LYS A 888 6.70 -18.19 -4.94
CA LYS A 888 7.72 -17.66 -5.87
C LYS A 888 9.11 -18.34 -5.83
N ILE A 889 9.26 -19.48 -5.14
CA ILE A 889 10.57 -20.17 -5.05
C ILE A 889 10.80 -21.01 -6.31
N GLU A 890 12.02 -20.95 -6.86
CA GLU A 890 12.54 -21.92 -7.84
C GLU A 890 13.52 -22.88 -7.16
N LEU A 891 13.25 -24.20 -7.23
CA LEU A 891 14.16 -25.23 -6.72
C LEU A 891 15.33 -25.45 -7.70
N PRO A 892 16.60 -25.22 -7.29
CA PRO A 892 17.73 -25.62 -8.11
C PRO A 892 17.82 -27.15 -8.18
N PRO A 893 18.31 -27.74 -9.29
CA PRO A 893 18.49 -29.20 -9.42
C PRO A 893 19.36 -29.82 -8.32
N THR A 894 20.23 -29.01 -7.72
CA THR A 894 21.15 -29.40 -6.65
C THR A 894 20.55 -29.27 -5.24
N PHE A 895 19.28 -28.86 -5.10
CA PHE A 895 18.63 -28.65 -3.80
C PHE A 895 18.76 -29.85 -2.86
N PHE A 896 18.48 -31.04 -3.38
CA PHE A 896 18.53 -32.27 -2.60
C PHE A 896 19.96 -32.71 -2.23
N ASN A 897 20.99 -32.15 -2.88
CA ASN A 897 22.38 -32.54 -2.64
C ASN A 897 22.96 -31.92 -1.35
N PHE A 898 22.34 -30.88 -0.80
CA PHE A 898 22.81 -30.19 0.41
C PHE A 898 21.87 -30.37 1.62
N LEU A 899 20.84 -31.20 1.51
CA LEU A 899 20.01 -31.54 2.66
C LEU A 899 20.80 -32.45 3.63
N PRO A 900 20.77 -32.18 4.94
CA PRO A 900 21.35 -33.07 5.94
C PRO A 900 20.72 -34.47 5.87
N SER A 901 21.53 -35.52 6.06
CA SER A 901 21.03 -36.91 6.11
C SER A 901 20.10 -37.18 7.30
N SER A 902 20.05 -36.28 8.28
CA SER A 902 19.17 -36.34 9.45
C SER A 902 17.71 -35.96 9.17
N ILE A 903 17.38 -35.39 8.00
CA ILE A 903 16.03 -34.93 7.67
C ILE A 903 15.05 -36.10 7.63
N LYS A 904 14.04 -36.06 8.51
CA LYS A 904 12.91 -37.01 8.60
C LYS A 904 11.63 -36.42 8.03
N TYR A 905 11.46 -35.10 8.12
CA TYR A 905 10.25 -34.39 7.66
C TYR A 905 10.64 -33.23 6.75
N LEU A 906 10.20 -33.28 5.48
CA LEU A 906 10.40 -32.21 4.51
C LEU A 906 9.04 -31.83 3.92
N LYS A 907 8.65 -30.56 4.08
CA LYS A 907 7.41 -30.02 3.50
C LYS A 907 7.72 -28.81 2.64
N ILE A 908 7.38 -28.89 1.36
CA ILE A 908 7.58 -27.82 0.38
C ILE A 908 6.25 -27.55 -0.35
N ASN A 909 5.69 -26.34 -0.23
CA ASN A 909 4.41 -25.96 -0.86
C ASN A 909 4.59 -24.81 -1.88
N ASN A 910 3.88 -24.86 -3.02
CA ASN A 910 3.75 -23.81 -4.05
C ASN A 910 5.01 -23.41 -4.86
N VAL A 911 5.92 -24.35 -5.14
CA VAL A 911 7.16 -24.10 -5.88
C VAL A 911 7.00 -24.30 -7.40
N ARG A 912 7.58 -23.41 -8.22
CA ARG A 912 7.77 -23.62 -9.68
C ARG A 912 9.10 -24.33 -9.92
N VAL A 913 9.08 -25.50 -10.55
CA VAL A 913 10.30 -26.23 -10.94
C VAL A 913 10.82 -25.66 -12.26
N GLN A 914 12.09 -25.25 -12.33
CA GLN A 914 12.72 -24.86 -13.60
C GLN A 914 12.66 -26.03 -14.60
N SER A 915 12.36 -25.72 -15.86
CA SER A 915 12.31 -26.70 -16.93
C SER A 915 13.66 -27.42 -17.07
N ILE A 916 13.72 -28.67 -16.62
CA ILE A 916 14.83 -29.57 -16.92
C ILE A 916 14.80 -29.78 -18.44
N LYS A 917 15.91 -29.51 -19.14
CA LYS A 917 16.06 -29.82 -20.57
C LYS A 917 15.59 -31.26 -20.80
N HIS A 918 14.72 -31.43 -21.81
CA HIS A 918 13.92 -32.63 -22.10
C HIS A 918 14.66 -33.98 -22.15
N SER A 919 15.99 -34.02 -22.18
CA SER A 919 16.77 -35.25 -22.33
C SER A 919 16.76 -36.16 -21.09
N THR A 920 16.55 -35.62 -19.88
CA THR A 920 16.64 -36.43 -18.64
C THR A 920 15.30 -37.05 -18.24
N TYR A 921 14.18 -36.50 -18.71
CA TYR A 921 12.82 -36.94 -18.35
C TYR A 921 12.39 -38.20 -19.11
N LEU A 922 12.87 -38.40 -20.34
CA LEU A 922 12.52 -39.56 -21.16
C LEU A 922 13.07 -40.88 -20.60
N LYS A 923 14.16 -40.84 -19.82
CA LYS A 923 14.74 -42.04 -19.20
C LYS A 923 14.00 -42.46 -17.92
N PHE A 924 13.22 -41.57 -17.30
CA PHE A 924 12.50 -41.87 -16.05
C PHE A 924 11.03 -42.27 -16.27
N ILE A 925 10.40 -41.80 -17.37
CA ILE A 925 9.00 -42.10 -17.67
C ILE A 925 8.80 -43.38 -18.49
N SER A 926 9.81 -43.80 -19.26
CA SER A 926 9.78 -45.06 -20.01
C SER A 926 9.57 -46.29 -19.12
N ASP A 927 10.02 -46.25 -17.86
CA ASP A 927 10.10 -47.43 -17.01
C ASP A 927 8.83 -47.69 -16.16
N LYS A 928 7.79 -46.84 -16.19
CA LYS A 928 6.69 -47.04 -15.21
C LYS A 928 5.23 -46.81 -15.54
N PHE A 929 4.80 -46.38 -16.73
CA PHE A 929 3.35 -46.21 -16.95
C PHE A 929 2.83 -46.64 -18.34
N ASN A 930 1.99 -47.68 -18.31
CA ASN A 930 1.23 -48.20 -19.44
C ASN A 930 0.09 -47.26 -19.90
N ASN A 931 0.09 -46.99 -21.21
CA ASN A 931 -1.00 -46.84 -22.20
C ASN A 931 -2.33 -46.10 -21.96
N ILE A 932 -2.64 -45.48 -20.80
CA ILE A 932 -3.97 -44.83 -20.62
C ILE A 932 -3.96 -43.30 -20.83
N SER A 933 -2.80 -42.63 -20.87
CA SER A 933 -2.72 -41.15 -20.92
C SER A 933 -2.73 -40.54 -22.34
N LEU A 934 -2.53 -41.34 -23.39
CA LEU A 934 -2.39 -40.82 -24.77
C LEU A 934 -3.73 -40.35 -25.37
N MET A 935 -4.84 -40.99 -25.00
CA MET A 935 -6.19 -40.61 -25.49
C MET A 935 -6.67 -39.27 -24.94
N TYR A 936 -6.32 -38.93 -23.70
CA TYR A 936 -6.75 -37.68 -23.07
C TYR A 936 -6.03 -36.46 -23.66
N TYR A 937 -4.77 -36.65 -24.07
CA TYR A 937 -3.97 -35.61 -24.70
C TYR A 937 -4.44 -35.33 -26.14
N LEU A 938 -4.82 -36.36 -26.90
CA LEU A 938 -5.35 -36.22 -28.25
C LEU A 938 -6.68 -35.44 -28.26
N PHE A 939 -7.55 -35.66 -27.27
CA PHE A 939 -8.86 -35.00 -27.18
C PHE A 939 -8.73 -33.50 -26.90
N LEU A 940 -7.78 -33.09 -26.04
CA LEU A 940 -7.56 -31.68 -25.71
C LEU A 940 -6.99 -30.88 -26.89
N VAL A 941 -6.13 -31.52 -27.69
CA VAL A 941 -5.52 -30.89 -28.88
C VAL A 941 -6.58 -30.67 -29.98
N ILE A 942 -7.44 -31.66 -30.23
CA ILE A 942 -8.52 -31.56 -31.23
C ILE A 942 -9.55 -30.48 -30.82
N TYR A 943 -9.87 -30.39 -29.53
CA TYR A 943 -10.79 -29.37 -29.02
C TYR A 943 -10.24 -27.95 -29.17
N THR A 944 -8.94 -27.76 -28.91
CA THR A 944 -8.28 -26.44 -29.01
C THR A 944 -8.14 -25.98 -30.46
N ILE A 945 -7.82 -26.90 -31.38
CA ILE A 945 -7.75 -26.62 -32.82
C ILE A 945 -9.12 -26.23 -33.38
N SER A 946 -10.19 -26.87 -32.92
CA SER A 946 -11.56 -26.58 -33.35
C SER A 946 -12.01 -25.17 -32.97
N ILE A 947 -11.66 -24.69 -31.77
CA ILE A 947 -11.96 -23.32 -31.30
C ILE A 947 -11.23 -22.26 -32.13
N ILE A 948 -9.97 -22.53 -32.50
CA ILE A 948 -9.15 -21.61 -33.30
C ILE A 948 -9.70 -21.52 -34.74
N LEU A 949 -10.16 -22.63 -35.32
CA LEU A 949 -10.78 -22.66 -36.64
C LEU A 949 -12.12 -21.91 -36.68
N ILE A 950 -12.96 -22.08 -35.66
CA ILE A 950 -14.24 -21.34 -35.55
C ILE A 950 -14.00 -19.84 -35.40
N SER A 951 -13.00 -19.44 -34.59
CA SER A 951 -12.61 -18.03 -34.43
C SER A 951 -12.11 -17.41 -35.75
N ARG A 952 -11.35 -18.16 -36.55
CA ARG A 952 -10.88 -17.70 -37.87
C ARG A 952 -12.01 -17.63 -38.91
N LEU A 953 -12.95 -18.57 -38.92
CA LEU A 953 -14.11 -18.54 -39.82
C LEU A 953 -15.04 -17.36 -39.52
N ILE A 954 -15.19 -16.99 -38.25
CA ILE A 954 -15.94 -15.80 -37.83
C ILE A 954 -15.23 -14.52 -38.30
N LYS A 955 -13.90 -14.48 -38.25
CA LYS A 955 -13.10 -13.36 -38.76
C LYS A 955 -13.22 -13.20 -40.28
N ILE A 956 -13.17 -14.29 -41.04
CA ILE A 956 -13.29 -14.28 -42.51
C ILE A 956 -14.68 -13.83 -42.99
N LYS A 957 -15.74 -14.07 -42.19
CA LYS A 957 -17.09 -13.58 -42.50
C LYS A 957 -17.30 -12.10 -42.19
N LEU A 958 -16.49 -11.53 -41.29
CA LEU A 958 -16.54 -10.11 -40.93
C LEU A 958 -15.74 -9.22 -41.89
N ASP A 959 -14.77 -9.77 -42.62
CA ASP A 959 -14.02 -9.03 -43.64
C ASP A 959 -14.71 -9.03 -45.03
N ASN A 960 -15.80 -9.81 -45.20
CA ASN A 960 -16.57 -9.94 -46.45
C ASN A 960 -18.01 -9.35 -46.37
N VAL A 961 -18.31 -8.58 -45.32
CA VAL A 961 -19.53 -7.76 -45.16
C VAL A 961 -19.09 -6.34 -44.90
#